data_AF-A0A9N8HU09-F1
#
_entry.id   AF-A0A9N8HU09-F1
#
_cell.length_a   1.000
_cell.length_b   1.000
_cell.length_c   1.000
_cell.angle_alpha   90.00
_cell.angle_beta   90.00
_cell.angle_gamma   90.00
#
_symmetry.space_group_name_H-M   'P 1'
#
loop_
_entity.id
_entity.type
_entity.pdbx_description
1 polymer ?
#
loop_
_entity_poly.entity_id
_entity_poly.type
_entity_poly.pdbx_seq_one_letter_code
_entity_poly.pdbx_strand_id
1 'polypeptide(L)'
;MTVKSILLFSLLACHQANGQNIPFFNGDPNFLFLGNSYTGYNSLSQTFKSIVEDGIPAWRNKVLERSINPGGKTLNGHLQDAENPSSDSAQREALITKPEPWKWATLQDQSQVPGFYEWDWAGTEFFNSRTAAVELNDLIGGLGGQTMFLMTWGRRQGDLGNDDIYPDFETMQARITTGYYKYVNATTTASRRTYVAPAGLVFETIYNDEIDQGIDPLSFGTLFRSLYQADGSHPAVAGTYVAALTLYTSMTGLSPKRINWFPDTLEPADGRKIQDAVSRTILETFYSGEIIYPWDKAFPDQAPGTPLPTSAPVTPVPTSRPSLRPTTPSPVTPAPTTAPPTQAPVSPSPTQAPVSPSPTQAPVSPAPTQAPVSPSPTQAPVSPSPTQAPVSPSPTQAPVSPSPTKAPVSPSPTQAPVSPAPTTAPVSPPTTPNPTLRPTSPPQTPDNGNRGSIEVRFKMDEFSDQISWSFKGEDYGYLKPFDNYITPFEGVVTTFNDLKPGQRYFFKISDSNGDGICCDHGKGFFSITDKVSGRNLYYMDGVGFQAYLELVFDILPDGSATITHKSGQYRPTSWKDLEDQLMQPDNESTWPGAFPTMERNSLVVNVDLDDHPEDVSWTVYQQIPNFEWSPLHTWSGVNATAGTLESLELCDLPPGWYRFVVQDSRKDGLCCDRGKGYVSLTGPLLPTDQSPNSTMGLVWGNKGQYLEEDEIFFLYSHSGLISHIAWDL
;
A
#
# COMPACT_ATOMS: atom_id res chain seq x y z
N MET A 1 32.62 32.01 57.70
CA MET A 1 31.24 31.54 57.49
C MET A 1 30.98 31.74 56.00
N THR A 2 31.34 30.82 55.08
CA THR A 2 31.13 29.35 55.06
C THR A 2 29.62 29.06 55.16
N VAL A 3 28.98 28.32 54.25
CA VAL A 3 29.31 26.96 53.75
C VAL A 3 28.82 26.70 52.29
N LYS A 4 29.47 25.75 51.58
CA LYS A 4 29.04 25.15 50.29
C LYS A 4 28.18 23.87 50.49
N SER A 5 27.50 23.42 49.42
CA SER A 5 27.33 22.01 49.01
C SER A 5 26.00 21.24 49.25
N ILE A 6 25.47 20.75 48.11
CA ILE A 6 25.09 19.35 47.78
C ILE A 6 23.65 18.83 48.06
N LEU A 7 22.98 18.53 46.92
CA LEU A 7 21.98 17.50 46.56
C LEU A 7 21.04 16.86 47.60
N LEU A 8 19.77 16.73 47.16
CA LEU A 8 19.12 15.40 47.12
C LEU A 8 18.17 15.28 45.90
N PHE A 9 18.17 14.12 45.23
CA PHE A 9 17.20 13.75 44.20
C PHE A 9 15.84 13.39 44.82
N SER A 10 14.74 13.68 44.12
CA SER A 10 13.53 12.86 44.19
C SER A 10 12.76 12.94 42.87
N LEU A 11 12.49 11.78 42.27
CA LEU A 11 11.47 11.66 41.22
C LEU A 11 10.11 11.87 41.88
N LEU A 12 9.22 12.60 41.22
CA LEU A 12 7.78 12.32 41.31
C LEU A 12 7.15 12.51 39.93
N ALA A 13 6.62 11.41 39.40
CA ALA A 13 5.86 11.41 38.16
C ALA A 13 4.41 11.88 38.41
N CYS A 14 3.60 11.87 37.34
CA CYS A 14 2.17 12.19 37.32
C CYS A 14 1.84 13.70 37.35
N HIS A 15 2.02 14.35 36.18
CA HIS A 15 1.04 15.35 35.77
C HIS A 15 -0.27 14.61 35.44
N GLN A 16 -1.37 15.05 36.06
CA GLN A 16 -2.67 14.42 35.91
C GLN A 16 -3.24 14.68 34.51
N ALA A 17 -3.65 13.64 33.80
CA ALA A 17 -4.55 13.74 32.66
C ALA A 17 -6.00 14.00 33.14
N ASN A 18 -6.21 15.12 33.82
CA ASN A 18 -7.52 15.60 34.27
C ASN A 18 -7.98 16.70 33.31
N GLY A 19 -8.87 16.35 32.37
CA GLY A 19 -9.59 17.33 31.54
C GLY A 19 -9.52 17.17 30.02
N GLN A 20 -8.95 16.08 29.48
CA GLN A 20 -9.13 15.78 28.05
C GLN A 20 -10.59 15.40 27.78
N ASN A 21 -11.33 16.32 27.20
CA ASN A 21 -12.72 16.13 26.81
C ASN A 21 -12.77 15.30 25.51
N ILE A 22 -12.60 13.98 25.60
CA ILE A 22 -12.66 13.08 24.43
C ILE A 22 -14.08 13.19 23.85
N PRO A 23 -14.28 13.79 22.66
CA PRO A 23 -15.58 14.29 22.25
C PRO A 23 -16.45 13.17 21.66
N PHE A 24 -16.73 12.12 22.44
CA PHE A 24 -17.81 11.15 22.21
C PHE A 24 -18.11 10.28 23.46
N PHE A 25 -17.28 10.32 24.51
CA PHE A 25 -17.33 9.35 25.62
C PHE A 25 -17.79 9.93 26.96
N ASN A 26 -19.10 10.18 27.05
CA ASN A 26 -19.83 10.05 28.31
C ASN A 26 -20.48 8.65 28.36
N GLY A 27 -20.37 7.97 29.50
CA GLY A 27 -20.91 6.61 29.73
C GLY A 27 -19.83 5.54 29.96
N ASP A 28 -20.28 4.30 30.16
CA ASP A 28 -19.41 3.14 30.39
C ASP A 28 -18.81 2.59 29.07
N PRO A 29 -17.57 2.06 29.10
CA PRO A 29 -16.83 1.66 27.90
C PRO A 29 -17.23 0.24 27.44
N ASN A 30 -18.42 0.15 26.84
CA ASN A 30 -19.04 -1.11 26.39
C ASN A 30 -18.92 -1.29 24.87
N PHE A 31 -18.37 -2.41 24.42
CA PHE A 31 -18.07 -2.68 23.01
C PHE A 31 -18.66 -4.01 22.53
N LEU A 32 -19.41 -3.97 21.43
CA LEU A 32 -19.83 -5.17 20.68
C LEU A 32 -18.93 -5.35 19.45
N PHE A 33 -18.57 -6.59 19.13
CA PHE A 33 -17.90 -6.95 17.88
C PHE A 33 -18.73 -8.01 17.16
N LEU A 34 -19.22 -7.67 15.97
CA LEU A 34 -19.87 -8.60 15.05
C LEU A 34 -18.94 -8.80 13.85
N GLY A 35 -18.50 -10.04 13.64
CA GLY A 35 -17.65 -10.39 12.52
C GLY A 35 -17.43 -11.88 12.39
N ASN A 36 -16.25 -12.27 11.90
CA ASN A 36 -15.93 -13.66 11.64
C ASN A 36 -14.51 -14.00 12.15
N SER A 37 -13.85 -15.00 11.55
CA SER A 37 -12.51 -15.42 11.93
C SER A 37 -11.48 -14.29 11.93
N TYR A 38 -11.63 -13.22 11.14
CA TYR A 38 -10.73 -12.05 11.20
C TYR A 38 -10.83 -11.29 12.53
N THR A 39 -11.96 -11.34 13.24
CA THR A 39 -12.11 -10.81 14.62
C THR A 39 -11.86 -11.90 15.69
N GLY A 40 -12.04 -13.18 15.35
CA GLY A 40 -11.82 -14.31 16.26
C GLY A 40 -10.36 -14.71 16.45
N TYR A 41 -9.54 -14.62 15.40
CA TYR A 41 -8.11 -14.94 15.48
C TYR A 41 -7.40 -14.01 16.46
N ASN A 42 -6.58 -14.60 17.33
CA ASN A 42 -5.85 -13.92 18.41
C ASN A 42 -6.75 -13.07 19.35
N SER A 43 -8.07 -13.31 19.35
CA SER A 43 -9.08 -12.56 20.13
C SER A 43 -8.96 -11.03 19.97
N LEU A 44 -9.35 -10.51 18.80
CA LEU A 44 -9.23 -9.08 18.47
C LEU A 44 -9.83 -8.17 19.56
N SER A 45 -11.01 -8.50 20.08
CA SER A 45 -11.70 -7.69 21.09
C SER A 45 -10.95 -7.64 22.44
N GLN A 46 -10.25 -8.71 22.81
CA GLN A 46 -9.39 -8.77 24.01
C GLN A 46 -8.06 -8.03 23.81
N THR A 47 -7.50 -8.08 22.60
CA THR A 47 -6.34 -7.26 22.21
C THR A 47 -6.71 -5.77 22.25
N PHE A 48 -7.86 -5.40 21.68
CA PHE A 48 -8.43 -4.06 21.74
C PHE A 48 -8.69 -3.61 23.18
N LYS A 49 -9.32 -4.45 24.01
CA LYS A 49 -9.51 -4.16 25.44
C LYS A 49 -8.19 -3.85 26.16
N SER A 50 -7.16 -4.63 25.92
CA SER A 50 -5.84 -4.42 26.53
C SER A 50 -5.22 -3.07 26.13
N ILE A 51 -5.35 -2.69 24.86
CA ILE A 51 -4.94 -1.38 24.34
C ILE A 51 -5.75 -0.24 24.97
N VAL A 52 -7.08 -0.38 25.02
CA VAL A 52 -7.99 0.62 25.61
C VAL A 52 -7.69 0.84 27.10
N GLU A 53 -7.47 -0.22 27.87
CA GLU A 53 -7.18 -0.12 29.30
C GLU A 53 -5.76 0.38 29.61
N ASP A 54 -4.82 0.30 28.66
CA ASP A 54 -3.50 0.93 28.74
C ASP A 54 -3.59 2.43 28.39
N GLY A 55 -4.16 2.75 27.22
CA GLY A 55 -4.28 4.12 26.69
C GLY A 55 -5.25 5.02 27.45
N ILE A 56 -6.29 4.45 28.07
CA ILE A 56 -7.29 5.18 28.88
C ILE A 56 -7.34 4.58 30.29
N PRO A 57 -6.40 4.97 31.19
CA PRO A 57 -6.31 4.39 32.54
C PRO A 57 -7.59 4.52 33.39
N ALA A 58 -8.46 5.48 33.08
CA ALA A 58 -9.75 5.67 33.75
C ALA A 58 -10.76 4.51 33.50
N TRP A 59 -10.56 3.73 32.44
CA TRP A 59 -11.39 2.59 32.04
C TRP A 59 -10.78 1.22 32.40
N ARG A 60 -9.60 1.19 33.02
CA ARG A 60 -8.94 -0.04 33.43
C ARG A 60 -9.83 -0.88 34.36
N ASN A 61 -9.98 -2.16 34.05
CA ASN A 61 -10.94 -3.10 34.65
C ASN A 61 -12.43 -2.71 34.54
N LYS A 62 -12.79 -1.80 33.62
CA LYS A 62 -14.20 -1.39 33.37
C LYS A 62 -14.69 -1.70 31.95
N VAL A 63 -13.79 -2.11 31.04
CA VAL A 63 -14.17 -2.41 29.66
C VAL A 63 -15.00 -3.69 29.61
N LEU A 64 -16.27 -3.54 29.23
CA LEU A 64 -17.12 -4.64 28.80
C LEU A 64 -16.93 -4.83 27.30
N GLU A 65 -16.52 -6.02 26.88
CA GLU A 65 -16.49 -6.39 25.46
C GLU A 65 -17.29 -7.69 25.25
N ARG A 66 -17.97 -7.79 24.11
CA ARG A 66 -18.56 -9.03 23.62
C ARG A 66 -18.22 -9.19 22.14
N SER A 67 -17.55 -10.28 21.80
CA SER A 67 -17.26 -10.66 20.41
C SER A 67 -18.12 -11.84 19.96
N ILE A 68 -18.70 -11.73 18.77
CA ILE A 68 -19.53 -12.75 18.12
C ILE A 68 -18.97 -12.96 16.72
N ASN A 69 -18.25 -14.07 16.55
CA ASN A 69 -17.31 -14.27 15.45
C ASN A 69 -17.40 -15.66 14.76
N PRO A 70 -18.57 -16.09 14.23
CA PRO A 70 -18.68 -17.37 13.51
C PRO A 70 -17.79 -17.38 12.26
N GLY A 71 -17.18 -18.52 11.94
CA GLY A 71 -16.30 -18.64 10.78
C GLY A 71 -17.00 -18.29 9.46
N GLY A 72 -16.35 -17.48 8.61
CA GLY A 72 -16.87 -17.08 7.29
C GLY A 72 -18.13 -16.19 7.29
N LYS A 73 -18.62 -15.73 8.45
CA LYS A 73 -19.88 -14.99 8.58
C LYS A 73 -19.83 -13.63 7.84
N THR A 74 -20.88 -13.34 7.08
CA THR A 74 -21.15 -12.04 6.45
C THR A 74 -22.04 -11.16 7.33
N LEU A 75 -22.11 -9.85 7.05
CA LEU A 75 -23.05 -8.93 7.73
C LEU A 75 -24.50 -9.39 7.56
N ASN A 76 -24.90 -9.79 6.34
CA ASN A 76 -26.22 -10.41 6.09
C ASN A 76 -26.47 -11.62 6.99
N GLY A 77 -25.48 -12.50 7.15
CA GLY A 77 -25.58 -13.62 8.07
C GLY A 77 -25.77 -13.20 9.53
N HIS A 78 -25.14 -12.11 9.99
CA HIS A 78 -25.33 -11.61 11.37
C HIS A 78 -26.74 -11.06 11.61
N LEU A 79 -27.29 -10.34 10.63
CA LEU A 79 -28.67 -9.84 10.67
C LEU A 79 -29.65 -11.01 10.77
N GLN A 80 -29.54 -12.00 9.88
CA GLN A 80 -30.41 -13.19 9.88
C GLN A 80 -30.38 -13.94 11.21
N ASP A 81 -29.20 -14.09 11.84
CA ASP A 81 -29.08 -14.69 13.17
C ASP A 81 -29.76 -13.82 14.25
N ALA A 82 -29.65 -12.49 14.17
CA ALA A 82 -30.25 -11.58 15.15
C ALA A 82 -31.78 -11.56 15.06
N GLU A 83 -32.32 -11.46 13.86
CA GLU A 83 -33.75 -11.31 13.61
C GLU A 83 -34.54 -12.59 13.83
N ASN A 84 -33.95 -13.77 13.54
CA ASN A 84 -34.63 -15.06 13.63
C ASN A 84 -35.24 -15.32 15.02
N PRO A 85 -36.57 -15.19 15.18
CA PRO A 85 -37.22 -15.25 16.49
C PRO A 85 -37.31 -16.68 17.04
N SER A 86 -36.99 -17.68 16.21
CA SER A 86 -36.97 -19.10 16.58
C SER A 86 -35.59 -19.56 17.07
N SER A 87 -34.62 -18.65 17.20
CA SER A 87 -33.24 -18.93 17.63
C SER A 87 -32.88 -18.19 18.92
N ASP A 88 -32.00 -18.79 19.72
CA ASP A 88 -31.30 -18.13 20.83
C ASP A 88 -29.86 -17.79 20.40
N SER A 89 -29.69 -17.17 19.22
CA SER A 89 -28.37 -16.82 18.70
C SER A 89 -27.68 -15.76 19.59
N ALA A 90 -26.35 -15.74 19.57
CA ALA A 90 -25.58 -14.75 20.33
C ALA A 90 -25.84 -13.32 19.82
N GLN A 91 -26.07 -13.16 18.51
CA GLN A 91 -26.41 -11.89 17.87
C GLN A 91 -27.79 -11.40 18.32
N ARG A 92 -28.77 -12.31 18.37
CA ARG A 92 -30.12 -12.02 18.83
C ARG A 92 -30.14 -11.63 20.30
N GLU A 93 -29.36 -12.31 21.13
CA GLU A 93 -29.19 -11.93 22.53
C GLU A 93 -28.56 -10.54 22.64
N ALA A 94 -27.45 -10.28 21.96
CA ALA A 94 -26.72 -9.02 22.06
C ALA A 94 -27.45 -7.79 21.48
N LEU A 95 -28.34 -7.97 20.50
CA LEU A 95 -29.02 -6.86 19.83
C LEU A 95 -30.50 -6.70 20.19
N ILE A 96 -31.21 -7.77 20.56
CA ILE A 96 -32.69 -7.75 20.64
C ILE A 96 -33.23 -8.30 21.96
N THR A 97 -32.82 -9.48 22.42
CA THR A 97 -33.49 -10.12 23.57
C THR A 97 -32.86 -9.80 24.93
N LYS A 98 -31.55 -9.53 24.98
CA LYS A 98 -30.83 -9.06 26.19
C LYS A 98 -29.66 -8.12 25.82
N PRO A 99 -29.93 -6.99 25.15
CA PRO A 99 -28.87 -6.05 24.78
C PRO A 99 -28.24 -5.43 26.02
N GLU A 100 -26.91 -5.38 26.03
CA GLU A 100 -26.15 -4.51 26.93
C GLU A 100 -26.17 -3.07 26.38
N PRO A 101 -25.89 -2.03 27.20
CA PRO A 101 -25.80 -0.66 26.72
C PRO A 101 -24.48 -0.44 25.94
N TRP A 102 -24.42 -0.98 24.71
CA TRP A 102 -23.27 -0.88 23.82
C TRP A 102 -23.00 0.57 23.44
N LYS A 103 -21.80 1.07 23.75
CA LYS A 103 -21.36 2.40 23.32
C LYS A 103 -20.92 2.39 21.86
N TRP A 104 -20.16 1.36 21.49
CA TRP A 104 -19.72 1.12 20.12
C TRP A 104 -20.04 -0.32 19.71
N ALA A 105 -20.49 -0.48 18.47
CA ALA A 105 -20.58 -1.77 17.81
C ALA A 105 -19.65 -1.76 16.58
N THR A 106 -18.66 -2.65 16.60
CA THR A 106 -17.75 -2.88 15.49
C THR A 106 -18.39 -3.88 14.53
N LEU A 107 -18.57 -3.50 13.28
CA LEU A 107 -19.06 -4.37 12.21
C LEU A 107 -17.92 -4.75 11.26
N GLN A 108 -17.73 -6.05 11.03
CA GLN A 108 -16.76 -6.60 10.11
C GLN A 108 -17.42 -7.62 9.18
N ASP A 109 -17.26 -7.47 7.87
CA ASP A 109 -17.84 -8.37 6.88
C ASP A 109 -16.88 -9.50 6.47
N GLN A 110 -17.35 -10.49 5.71
CA GLN A 110 -16.49 -11.52 5.12
C GLN A 110 -15.36 -10.87 4.31
N SER A 111 -14.13 -11.38 4.44
CA SER A 111 -12.87 -10.79 3.94
C SER A 111 -12.81 -10.36 2.46
N GLN A 112 -13.70 -10.88 1.61
CA GLN A 112 -13.79 -10.63 0.17
C GLN A 112 -15.02 -9.79 -0.18
N VAL A 113 -16.12 -9.93 0.55
CA VAL A 113 -17.43 -9.37 0.16
C VAL A 113 -17.42 -7.86 -0.09
N PRO A 114 -16.74 -7.01 0.72
CA PRO A 114 -16.65 -5.58 0.45
C PRO A 114 -16.11 -5.22 -0.94
N GLY A 115 -15.17 -5.99 -1.51
CA GLY A 115 -14.58 -5.69 -2.82
C GLY A 115 -15.31 -6.31 -4.01
N PHE A 116 -16.36 -7.11 -3.79
CA PHE A 116 -17.11 -7.73 -4.88
C PHE A 116 -17.96 -6.71 -5.66
N TYR A 117 -18.23 -7.03 -6.93
CA TYR A 117 -19.10 -6.22 -7.80
C TYR A 117 -20.54 -6.17 -7.26
N GLU A 118 -21.26 -5.06 -7.47
CA GLU A 118 -22.68 -4.99 -7.04
C GLU A 118 -23.61 -5.98 -7.78
N TRP A 119 -23.15 -6.53 -8.90
CA TRP A 119 -23.84 -7.48 -9.77
C TRP A 119 -23.02 -8.75 -10.08
N ASP A 120 -22.15 -9.17 -9.17
CA ASP A 120 -21.27 -10.32 -9.35
C ASP A 120 -22.00 -11.66 -9.63
N TRP A 121 -21.25 -12.66 -10.08
CA TRP A 121 -21.76 -14.01 -10.34
C TRP A 121 -22.05 -14.81 -9.05
N ALA A 122 -21.49 -14.38 -7.91
CA ALA A 122 -21.92 -14.86 -6.58
C ALA A 122 -23.32 -14.35 -6.22
N GLY A 123 -23.78 -13.29 -6.89
CA GLY A 123 -25.17 -12.90 -7.01
C GLY A 123 -25.73 -12.35 -5.71
N THR A 124 -25.49 -11.06 -5.47
CA THR A 124 -26.02 -10.24 -4.35
C THR A 124 -25.27 -10.28 -3.02
N GLU A 125 -24.11 -10.93 -2.86
CA GLU A 125 -23.43 -10.95 -1.54
C GLU A 125 -23.09 -9.55 -1.01
N PHE A 126 -22.41 -8.72 -1.80
CA PHE A 126 -22.12 -7.33 -1.42
C PHE A 126 -23.40 -6.50 -1.22
N PHE A 127 -24.38 -6.64 -2.11
CA PHE A 127 -25.66 -5.92 -2.01
C PHE A 127 -26.42 -6.27 -0.71
N ASN A 128 -26.45 -7.56 -0.35
CA ASN A 128 -27.09 -8.07 0.85
C ASN A 128 -26.33 -7.63 2.10
N SER A 129 -25.00 -7.67 2.10
CA SER A 129 -24.20 -7.14 3.22
C SER A 129 -24.33 -5.63 3.36
N ARG A 130 -24.41 -4.86 2.27
CA ARG A 130 -24.70 -3.40 2.30
C ARG A 130 -26.08 -3.12 2.90
N THR A 131 -27.09 -3.88 2.48
CA THR A 131 -28.46 -3.75 3.02
C THR A 131 -28.51 -4.11 4.50
N ALA A 132 -27.90 -5.25 4.86
CA ALA A 132 -27.83 -5.69 6.25
C ALA A 132 -26.97 -4.76 7.13
N ALA A 133 -25.99 -4.06 6.57
CA ALA A 133 -25.25 -3.03 7.29
C ALA A 133 -26.17 -1.88 7.73
N VAL A 134 -27.17 -1.49 6.94
CA VAL A 134 -28.19 -0.49 7.30
C VAL A 134 -29.05 -1.00 8.45
N GLU A 135 -29.59 -2.22 8.34
CA GLU A 135 -30.50 -2.78 9.33
C GLU A 135 -29.78 -3.10 10.67
N LEU A 136 -28.57 -3.65 10.63
CA LEU A 136 -27.70 -3.80 11.81
C LEU A 136 -27.38 -2.44 12.44
N ASN A 137 -27.04 -1.46 11.62
CA ASN A 137 -26.77 -0.10 12.09
C ASN A 137 -28.00 0.51 12.78
N ASP A 138 -29.21 0.26 12.30
CA ASP A 138 -30.45 0.75 12.94
C ASP A 138 -30.81 -0.01 14.21
N LEU A 139 -30.59 -1.33 14.28
CA LEU A 139 -30.67 -2.09 15.53
C LEU A 139 -29.71 -1.53 16.59
N ILE A 140 -28.45 -1.28 16.22
CA ILE A 140 -27.43 -0.65 17.09
C ILE A 140 -27.88 0.75 17.53
N GLY A 141 -28.42 1.55 16.60
CA GLY A 141 -28.92 2.90 16.87
C GLY A 141 -30.11 2.93 17.83
N GLY A 142 -31.01 1.95 17.73
CA GLY A 142 -32.14 1.76 18.65
C GLY A 142 -31.72 1.48 20.09
N LEU A 143 -30.50 0.96 20.31
CA LEU A 143 -29.88 0.77 21.61
C LEU A 143 -29.10 1.99 22.12
N GLY A 144 -29.03 3.08 21.32
CA GLY A 144 -28.19 4.25 21.60
C GLY A 144 -26.71 4.07 21.28
N GLY A 145 -26.35 2.98 20.59
CA GLY A 145 -24.97 2.67 20.21
C GLY A 145 -24.52 3.35 18.92
N GLN A 146 -23.20 3.45 18.77
CA GLN A 146 -22.54 4.01 17.59
C GLN A 146 -21.86 2.91 16.76
N THR A 147 -22.05 2.93 15.44
CA THR A 147 -21.46 1.96 14.52
C THR A 147 -20.08 2.40 14.04
N MET A 148 -19.11 1.47 14.10
CA MET A 148 -17.78 1.57 13.48
C MET A 148 -17.57 0.36 12.58
N PHE A 149 -17.28 0.54 11.30
CA PHE A 149 -16.81 -0.55 10.45
C PHE A 149 -15.33 -0.83 10.68
N LEU A 150 -14.94 -2.10 10.78
CA LEU A 150 -13.54 -2.49 10.69
C LEU A 150 -13.21 -2.77 9.22
N MET A 151 -12.56 -1.83 8.55
CA MET A 151 -12.08 -2.06 7.18
C MET A 151 -10.98 -3.11 7.22
N THR A 152 -11.28 -4.29 6.68
CA THR A 152 -10.35 -5.41 6.61
C THR A 152 -9.23 -5.16 5.60
N TRP A 153 -8.22 -6.02 5.64
CA TRP A 153 -7.06 -6.00 4.77
C TRP A 153 -7.23 -6.91 3.55
N GLY A 154 -6.58 -6.55 2.44
CA GLY A 154 -6.33 -7.46 1.32
C GLY A 154 -5.53 -8.70 1.76
N ARG A 155 -5.67 -9.81 1.04
CA ARG A 155 -4.86 -11.01 1.24
C ARG A 155 -3.44 -10.76 0.75
N ARG A 156 -2.45 -11.35 1.43
CA ARG A 156 -1.01 -11.11 1.24
C ARG A 156 -0.50 -11.35 -0.19
N GLN A 157 -1.18 -12.20 -0.95
CA GLN A 157 -0.85 -12.55 -2.35
C GLN A 157 -2.05 -12.26 -3.29
N GLY A 158 -2.96 -11.36 -2.91
CA GLY A 158 -4.30 -11.35 -3.49
C GLY A 158 -5.09 -12.62 -3.11
N ASP A 159 -6.17 -12.90 -3.83
CA ASP A 159 -6.98 -14.10 -3.66
C ASP A 159 -6.85 -15.01 -4.89
N LEU A 160 -5.94 -15.98 -4.83
CA LEU A 160 -5.71 -16.97 -5.90
C LEU A 160 -6.96 -17.80 -6.28
N GLY A 161 -8.04 -17.75 -5.48
CA GLY A 161 -9.34 -18.34 -5.82
C GLY A 161 -10.26 -17.43 -6.64
N ASN A 162 -9.96 -16.14 -6.73
CA ASN A 162 -10.71 -15.07 -7.40
C ASN A 162 -9.73 -14.07 -8.08
N ASP A 163 -8.72 -14.62 -8.75
CA ASP A 163 -7.58 -13.89 -9.33
C ASP A 163 -8.01 -12.77 -10.30
N ASP A 164 -9.13 -12.96 -11.02
CA ASP A 164 -9.76 -11.96 -11.90
C ASP A 164 -10.23 -10.68 -11.18
N ILE A 165 -10.44 -10.73 -9.87
CA ILE A 165 -10.92 -9.61 -9.03
C ILE A 165 -9.82 -9.14 -8.08
N TYR A 166 -9.00 -10.08 -7.60
CA TYR A 166 -8.01 -9.90 -6.54
C TYR A 166 -6.64 -10.51 -6.94
N PRO A 167 -6.00 -10.06 -8.03
CA PRO A 167 -4.75 -10.64 -8.53
C PRO A 167 -3.56 -10.43 -7.58
N ASP A 168 -3.63 -9.40 -6.75
CA ASP A 168 -2.58 -8.99 -5.83
C ASP A 168 -3.16 -8.31 -4.57
N PHE A 169 -2.29 -7.98 -3.62
CA PHE A 169 -2.67 -7.33 -2.37
C PHE A 169 -3.25 -5.92 -2.59
N GLU A 170 -2.62 -5.09 -3.43
CA GLU A 170 -2.97 -3.68 -3.63
C GLU A 170 -4.36 -3.55 -4.29
N THR A 171 -4.61 -4.34 -5.34
CA THR A 171 -5.89 -4.42 -6.05
C THR A 171 -7.00 -4.91 -5.12
N MET A 172 -6.72 -5.95 -4.32
CA MET A 172 -7.68 -6.45 -3.33
C MET A 172 -7.96 -5.40 -2.24
N GLN A 173 -6.94 -4.70 -1.76
CA GLN A 173 -7.09 -3.66 -0.75
C GLN A 173 -7.91 -2.48 -1.30
N ALA A 174 -7.59 -1.99 -2.50
CA ALA A 174 -8.29 -0.91 -3.17
C ALA A 174 -9.80 -1.18 -3.33
N ARG A 175 -10.16 -2.40 -3.75
CA ARG A 175 -11.57 -2.83 -3.86
C ARG A 175 -12.24 -2.95 -2.49
N ILE A 176 -11.59 -3.55 -1.49
CA ILE A 176 -12.11 -3.64 -0.11
C ILE A 176 -12.37 -2.25 0.50
N THR A 177 -11.42 -1.33 0.35
CA THR A 177 -11.53 0.08 0.81
C THR A 177 -12.77 0.74 0.22
N THR A 178 -12.96 0.63 -1.10
CA THR A 178 -14.15 1.14 -1.81
C THR A 178 -15.45 0.54 -1.26
N GLY A 179 -15.47 -0.77 -0.99
CA GLY A 179 -16.60 -1.46 -0.34
C GLY A 179 -17.00 -0.89 1.01
N TYR A 180 -16.01 -0.66 1.89
CA TYR A 180 -16.27 -0.09 3.21
C TYR A 180 -16.72 1.38 3.12
N TYR A 181 -16.28 2.17 2.13
CA TYR A 181 -16.83 3.50 1.89
C TYR A 181 -18.29 3.44 1.42
N LYS A 182 -18.65 2.49 0.53
CA LYS A 182 -20.05 2.22 0.17
C LYS A 182 -20.91 1.82 1.40
N TYR A 183 -20.36 1.07 2.37
CA TYR A 183 -21.06 0.75 3.63
C TYR A 183 -21.25 1.98 4.54
N VAL A 184 -20.23 2.82 4.72
CA VAL A 184 -20.34 4.07 5.51
C VAL A 184 -21.36 5.01 4.88
N ASN A 185 -21.33 5.17 3.55
CA ASN A 185 -22.27 6.02 2.82
C ASN A 185 -23.73 5.53 2.97
N ALA A 186 -23.97 4.22 2.77
CA ALA A 186 -25.31 3.64 2.87
C ALA A 186 -25.92 3.71 4.29
N THR A 187 -25.07 3.75 5.33
CA THR A 187 -25.51 3.71 6.74
C THR A 187 -25.48 5.07 7.45
N THR A 188 -24.86 6.08 6.86
CA THR A 188 -24.80 7.45 7.41
C THR A 188 -26.11 8.19 7.16
N THR A 189 -26.67 8.76 8.23
CA THR A 189 -27.88 9.59 8.19
C THR A 189 -27.58 10.99 8.72
N ALA A 190 -28.43 11.97 8.40
CA ALA A 190 -28.29 13.35 8.87
C ALA A 190 -28.28 13.48 10.42
N SER A 191 -28.92 12.56 11.13
CA SER A 191 -28.98 12.52 12.60
C SER A 191 -27.93 11.60 13.24
N ARG A 192 -27.34 10.66 12.47
CA ARG A 192 -26.38 9.67 12.96
C ARG A 192 -25.47 9.19 11.83
N ARG A 193 -24.23 9.68 11.83
CA ARG A 193 -23.14 9.24 10.95
C ARG A 193 -22.57 7.91 11.43
N THR A 194 -22.11 7.07 10.50
CA THR A 194 -21.29 5.88 10.79
C THR A 194 -19.82 6.15 10.45
N TYR A 195 -18.92 5.37 11.02
CA TYR A 195 -17.47 5.59 10.91
C TYR A 195 -16.76 4.32 10.44
N VAL A 196 -15.52 4.45 9.98
CA VAL A 196 -14.68 3.31 9.59
C VAL A 196 -13.28 3.41 10.20
N ALA A 197 -12.76 2.29 10.69
CA ALA A 197 -11.39 2.13 11.15
C ALA A 197 -10.57 1.47 10.03
N PRO A 198 -9.63 2.18 9.38
CA PRO A 198 -9.00 1.75 8.13
C PRO A 198 -7.86 0.74 8.33
N ALA A 199 -8.14 -0.43 8.93
CA ALA A 199 -7.06 -1.38 9.25
C ALA A 199 -6.37 -1.91 7.98
N GLY A 200 -7.11 -2.09 6.87
CA GLY A 200 -6.55 -2.40 5.56
C GLY A 200 -5.55 -1.37 5.03
N LEU A 201 -5.85 -0.06 5.13
CA LEU A 201 -4.91 0.99 4.72
C LEU A 201 -3.64 1.04 5.59
N VAL A 202 -3.69 0.55 6.83
CA VAL A 202 -2.48 0.39 7.67
C VAL A 202 -1.64 -0.80 7.20
N PHE A 203 -2.25 -1.90 6.75
CA PHE A 203 -1.51 -3.00 6.11
C PHE A 203 -0.84 -2.50 4.82
N GLU A 204 -1.53 -1.66 4.04
CA GLU A 204 -1.00 -1.02 2.83
C GLU A 204 0.12 -0.01 3.13
N THR A 205 -0.01 0.78 4.19
CA THR A 205 1.07 1.66 4.66
C THR A 205 2.33 0.85 5.01
N ILE A 206 2.18 -0.30 5.67
CA ILE A 206 3.31 -1.20 6.00
C ILE A 206 3.89 -1.89 4.75
N TYR A 207 3.05 -2.20 3.75
CA TYR A 207 3.49 -2.73 2.46
C TYR A 207 4.34 -1.69 1.71
N ASN A 208 3.83 -0.46 1.58
CA ASN A 208 4.50 0.65 0.90
C ASN A 208 5.79 1.07 1.61
N ASP A 209 5.80 1.13 2.96
CA ASP A 209 7.02 1.38 3.74
C ASP A 209 8.18 0.45 3.34
N GLU A 210 7.90 -0.81 3.01
CA GLU A 210 8.90 -1.80 2.61
C GLU A 210 9.30 -1.64 1.13
N ILE A 211 8.35 -1.36 0.24
CA ILE A 211 8.63 -1.00 -1.18
C ILE A 211 9.56 0.23 -1.26
N ASP A 212 9.28 1.28 -0.49
CA ASP A 212 10.09 2.52 -0.43
C ASP A 212 11.52 2.27 0.07
N GLN A 213 11.74 1.20 0.83
CA GLN A 213 13.05 0.75 1.29
C GLN A 213 13.76 -0.18 0.28
N GLY A 214 13.14 -0.47 -0.87
CA GLY A 214 13.62 -1.42 -1.87
C GLY A 214 13.50 -2.88 -1.41
N ILE A 215 12.59 -3.18 -0.49
CA ILE A 215 12.35 -4.51 0.08
C ILE A 215 11.07 -5.08 -0.55
N ASP A 216 11.14 -6.31 -1.08
CA ASP A 216 9.95 -7.07 -1.47
C ASP A 216 9.12 -7.40 -0.21
N PRO A 217 7.90 -6.87 -0.02
CA PRO A 217 7.11 -7.08 1.20
C PRO A 217 6.68 -8.54 1.38
N LEU A 218 6.70 -9.35 0.30
CA LEU A 218 6.33 -10.76 0.33
C LEU A 218 7.47 -11.67 0.84
N SER A 219 8.70 -11.15 0.94
CA SER A 219 9.88 -11.91 1.35
C SER A 219 9.84 -12.36 2.82
N PHE A 220 10.63 -13.39 3.17
CA PHE A 220 10.66 -13.90 4.53
C PHE A 220 11.38 -12.93 5.49
N GLY A 221 10.73 -12.62 6.61
CA GLY A 221 11.27 -11.75 7.66
C GLY A 221 10.82 -10.28 7.56
N THR A 222 10.00 -9.92 6.57
CA THR A 222 9.37 -8.61 6.49
C THR A 222 8.25 -8.42 7.51
N LEU A 223 7.99 -7.17 7.89
CA LEU A 223 6.88 -6.80 8.76
C LEU A 223 5.56 -7.08 8.06
N PHE A 224 5.40 -6.71 6.78
CA PHE A 224 4.16 -6.95 6.04
C PHE A 224 3.79 -8.43 6.03
N ARG A 225 4.72 -9.32 5.68
CA ARG A 225 4.48 -10.77 5.70
C ARG A 225 4.10 -11.27 7.10
N SER A 226 4.70 -10.69 8.15
CA SER A 226 4.44 -11.06 9.55
C SER A 226 3.05 -10.65 10.06
N LEU A 227 2.33 -9.76 9.36
CA LEU A 227 0.95 -9.41 9.71
C LEU A 227 -0.02 -10.59 9.51
N TYR A 228 0.35 -11.56 8.67
CA TYR A 228 -0.49 -12.68 8.26
C TYR A 228 -0.08 -14.03 8.86
N GLN A 229 -1.06 -14.90 9.02
CA GLN A 229 -0.87 -16.34 9.17
C GLN A 229 -0.22 -16.95 7.90
N ALA A 230 0.14 -18.23 7.97
CA ALA A 230 0.73 -18.94 6.84
C ALA A 230 -0.14 -18.88 5.57
N ASP A 231 -1.47 -18.90 5.73
CA ASP A 231 -2.46 -18.84 4.65
C ASP A 231 -2.54 -17.50 3.89
N GLY A 232 -1.89 -16.44 4.38
CA GLY A 232 -1.92 -15.12 3.73
C GLY A 232 -3.25 -14.39 3.83
N SER A 233 -4.17 -14.83 4.70
CA SER A 233 -5.51 -14.28 4.85
C SER A 233 -5.80 -13.92 6.31
N HIS A 234 -5.73 -14.90 7.22
CA HIS A 234 -6.02 -14.65 8.63
C HIS A 234 -4.89 -13.84 9.27
N PRO A 235 -5.20 -12.98 10.26
CA PRO A 235 -4.19 -12.16 10.90
C PRO A 235 -3.32 -13.02 11.84
N ALA A 236 -2.01 -12.77 11.80
CA ALA A 236 -1.13 -13.12 12.90
C ALA A 236 -1.35 -12.13 14.06
N VAL A 237 -0.59 -12.31 15.15
CA VAL A 237 -0.66 -11.42 16.32
C VAL A 237 -0.31 -9.97 15.94
N ALA A 238 0.65 -9.76 15.03
CA ALA A 238 1.00 -8.44 14.50
C ALA A 238 -0.18 -7.78 13.75
N GLY A 239 -0.82 -8.48 12.81
CA GLY A 239 -1.99 -7.96 12.09
C GLY A 239 -3.21 -7.73 13.00
N THR A 240 -3.36 -8.52 14.06
CA THR A 240 -4.41 -8.30 15.08
C THR A 240 -4.13 -7.05 15.91
N TYR A 241 -2.86 -6.78 16.21
CA TYR A 241 -2.42 -5.55 16.89
C TYR A 241 -2.63 -4.30 16.01
N VAL A 242 -2.36 -4.40 14.69
CA VAL A 242 -2.74 -3.36 13.72
C VAL A 242 -4.23 -3.05 13.82
N ALA A 243 -5.10 -4.05 13.62
CA ALA A 243 -6.55 -3.85 13.64
C ALA A 243 -7.06 -3.25 14.96
N ALA A 244 -6.55 -3.72 16.10
CA ALA A 244 -6.93 -3.25 17.42
C ALA A 244 -6.47 -1.80 17.70
N LEU A 245 -5.24 -1.43 17.31
CA LEU A 245 -4.75 -0.05 17.42
C LEU A 245 -5.51 0.90 16.48
N THR A 246 -5.84 0.46 15.26
CA THR A 246 -6.60 1.26 14.30
C THR A 246 -8.00 1.54 14.85
N LEU A 247 -8.70 0.54 15.40
CA LEU A 247 -9.99 0.73 16.08
C LEU A 247 -9.88 1.70 17.26
N TYR A 248 -8.91 1.48 18.15
CA TYR A 248 -8.67 2.35 19.31
C TYR A 248 -8.48 3.81 18.88
N THR A 249 -7.60 4.05 17.92
CA THR A 249 -7.24 5.38 17.45
C THR A 249 -8.40 6.05 16.72
N SER A 250 -9.07 5.31 15.83
CA SER A 250 -10.23 5.81 15.06
C SER A 250 -11.40 6.20 15.97
N MET A 251 -11.68 5.40 17.01
CA MET A 251 -12.76 5.69 17.97
C MET A 251 -12.44 6.86 18.92
N THR A 252 -11.18 7.04 19.31
CA THR A 252 -10.81 7.93 20.44
C THR A 252 -10.08 9.22 20.05
N GLY A 253 -9.43 9.26 18.88
CA GLY A 253 -8.55 10.37 18.48
C GLY A 253 -7.24 10.43 19.29
N LEU A 254 -6.96 9.44 20.14
CA LEU A 254 -5.75 9.37 20.97
C LEU A 254 -4.62 8.66 20.21
N SER A 255 -3.39 9.16 20.35
CA SER A 255 -2.26 8.70 19.55
C SER A 255 -1.84 7.25 19.91
N PRO A 256 -1.75 6.32 18.92
CA PRO A 256 -1.38 4.91 19.17
C PRO A 256 0.04 4.78 19.72
N LYS A 257 0.91 5.76 19.48
CA LYS A 257 2.29 5.83 19.98
C LYS A 257 2.38 5.95 21.52
N ARG A 258 1.27 6.22 22.21
CA ARG A 258 1.20 6.26 23.69
C ARG A 258 0.97 4.90 24.32
N ILE A 259 0.57 3.91 23.53
CA ILE A 259 0.35 2.54 24.01
C ILE A 259 1.70 1.91 24.33
N ASN A 260 1.84 1.43 25.57
CA ASN A 260 3.00 0.72 26.09
C ASN A 260 2.76 -0.79 26.15
N TRP A 261 1.49 -1.21 26.13
CA TRP A 261 1.13 -2.62 26.02
C TRP A 261 1.38 -3.17 24.61
N PHE A 262 2.03 -4.34 24.57
CA PHE A 262 2.23 -5.16 23.38
C PHE A 262 1.79 -6.60 23.70
N PRO A 263 1.25 -7.35 22.73
CA PRO A 263 1.06 -8.80 22.87
C PRO A 263 2.39 -9.51 23.14
N ASP A 264 2.40 -10.53 24.01
CA ASP A 264 3.63 -11.22 24.47
C ASP A 264 4.51 -11.79 23.34
N THR A 265 3.92 -12.13 22.18
CA THR A 265 4.62 -12.70 21.02
C THR A 265 4.93 -11.68 19.92
N LEU A 266 4.64 -10.39 20.14
CA LEU A 266 5.00 -9.32 19.21
C LEU A 266 6.28 -8.63 19.71
N GLU A 267 7.31 -8.57 18.86
CA GLU A 267 8.52 -7.84 19.22
C GLU A 267 8.20 -6.35 19.41
N PRO A 268 8.61 -5.70 20.52
CA PRO A 268 8.33 -4.28 20.74
C PRO A 268 8.85 -3.35 19.64
N ALA A 269 9.90 -3.71 18.92
CA ALA A 269 10.40 -2.96 17.77
C ALA A 269 9.36 -2.91 16.63
N ASP A 270 8.79 -4.05 16.26
CA ASP A 270 7.74 -4.14 15.24
C ASP A 270 6.41 -3.57 15.75
N GLY A 271 6.09 -3.76 17.03
CA GLY A 271 4.97 -3.06 17.67
C GLY A 271 5.07 -1.54 17.57
N ARG A 272 6.28 -0.96 17.68
CA ARG A 272 6.51 0.49 17.48
C ARG A 272 6.40 0.91 16.01
N LYS A 273 6.83 0.09 15.04
CA LYS A 273 6.60 0.33 13.60
C LYS A 273 5.10 0.34 13.29
N ILE A 274 4.35 -0.64 13.81
CA ILE A 274 2.88 -0.71 13.67
C ILE A 274 2.21 0.54 14.26
N GLN A 275 2.60 0.98 15.45
CA GLN A 275 2.09 2.23 16.04
C GLN A 275 2.43 3.47 15.20
N ASP A 276 3.54 3.47 14.47
CA ASP A 276 3.88 4.54 13.54
C ASP A 276 3.00 4.51 12.28
N ALA A 277 2.85 3.35 11.63
CA ALA A 277 1.98 3.16 10.48
C ALA A 277 0.53 3.56 10.81
N VAL A 278 -0.08 3.02 11.89
CA VAL A 278 -1.42 3.42 12.35
C VAL A 278 -1.51 4.94 12.57
N SER A 279 -0.44 5.55 13.12
CA SER A 279 -0.39 6.99 13.36
C SER A 279 -0.28 7.82 12.08
N ARG A 280 0.36 7.31 11.01
CA ARG A 280 0.45 7.99 9.71
C ARG A 280 -0.86 7.86 8.95
N THR A 281 -1.33 6.63 8.71
CA THR A 281 -2.57 6.36 7.97
C THR A 281 -3.75 7.16 8.50
N ILE A 282 -3.93 7.24 9.83
CA ILE A 282 -5.07 7.99 10.43
C ILE A 282 -4.89 9.50 10.35
N LEU A 283 -3.66 10.03 10.37
CA LEU A 283 -3.44 11.46 10.13
C LEU A 283 -3.65 11.82 8.66
N GLU A 284 -3.18 10.97 7.75
CA GLU A 284 -3.26 11.16 6.31
C GLU A 284 -4.70 11.14 5.84
N THR A 285 -5.44 10.05 6.10
CA THR A 285 -6.88 9.94 5.82
C THR A 285 -7.75 11.00 6.48
N PHE A 286 -7.36 11.53 7.66
CA PHE A 286 -8.06 12.63 8.31
C PHE A 286 -7.80 13.98 7.64
N TYR A 287 -6.53 14.31 7.38
CA TYR A 287 -6.16 15.61 6.81
C TYR A 287 -6.46 15.73 5.32
N SER A 288 -6.49 14.62 4.59
CA SER A 288 -6.94 14.55 3.19
C SER A 288 -8.47 14.59 3.05
N GLY A 289 -9.22 14.48 4.14
CA GLY A 289 -10.67 14.37 4.14
C GLY A 289 -11.21 13.03 3.62
N GLU A 290 -10.35 12.05 3.32
CA GLU A 290 -10.75 10.72 2.82
C GLU A 290 -11.63 9.97 3.84
N ILE A 291 -11.29 10.03 5.13
CA ILE A 291 -12.04 9.38 6.20
C ILE A 291 -12.49 10.40 7.25
N ILE A 292 -13.81 10.47 7.45
CA ILE A 292 -14.41 11.22 8.54
C ILE A 292 -14.36 10.39 9.81
N TYR A 293 -13.83 10.98 10.88
CA TYR A 293 -13.73 10.39 12.22
C TYR A 293 -14.73 10.99 13.21
N PRO A 294 -15.00 10.34 14.37
CA PRO A 294 -15.90 10.86 15.40
C PRO A 294 -15.34 12.05 16.20
N TRP A 295 -14.18 12.59 15.84
CA TRP A 295 -13.48 13.69 16.51
C TRP A 295 -13.05 14.76 15.49
N ASP A 296 -12.95 16.01 15.95
CA ASP A 296 -12.60 17.18 15.12
C ASP A 296 -11.09 17.46 15.08
N LYS A 297 -10.31 16.81 15.95
CA LYS A 297 -8.85 17.00 16.09
C LYS A 297 -8.15 15.68 16.37
N ALA A 298 -7.23 15.31 15.49
CA ALA A 298 -6.34 14.18 15.74
C ALA A 298 -5.31 14.51 16.83
N PHE A 299 -5.09 13.57 17.75
CA PHE A 299 -4.02 13.58 18.75
C PHE A 299 -3.90 14.88 19.58
N PRO A 300 -4.98 15.40 20.20
CA PRO A 300 -4.99 16.67 20.95
C PRO A 300 -4.04 16.69 22.17
N ASP A 301 -3.52 15.53 22.53
CA ASP A 301 -2.55 15.28 23.59
C ASP A 301 -1.07 15.47 23.15
N GLN A 302 -0.78 15.47 21.85
CA GLN A 302 0.54 15.79 21.31
C GLN A 302 0.73 17.30 21.35
N ALA A 303 1.77 17.78 22.03
CA ALA A 303 2.06 19.23 22.06
C ALA A 303 2.36 19.73 20.63
N PRO A 304 1.83 20.90 20.20
CA PRO A 304 2.13 21.44 18.89
C PRO A 304 3.62 21.80 18.82
N GLY A 305 4.40 21.04 18.04
CA GLY A 305 5.86 21.14 18.06
C GLY A 305 6.63 20.23 17.11
N THR A 306 6.02 19.15 16.60
CA THR A 306 6.56 18.40 15.46
C THR A 306 5.80 18.83 14.20
N PRO A 307 6.44 19.52 13.24
CA PRO A 307 5.85 19.72 11.91
C PRO A 307 5.52 18.37 11.26
N LEU A 308 4.50 18.34 10.39
CA LEU A 308 4.48 17.36 9.31
C LEU A 308 5.79 17.52 8.51
N PRO A 309 6.34 16.46 7.90
CA PRO A 309 7.57 16.54 7.13
C PRO A 309 7.35 17.31 5.80
N THR A 310 7.32 18.64 5.87
CA THR A 310 7.37 19.51 4.70
C THR A 310 8.80 19.52 4.15
N SER A 311 8.95 19.39 2.84
CA SER A 311 10.24 19.41 2.15
C SER A 311 10.97 20.75 2.38
N ALA A 312 12.21 20.67 2.89
CA ALA A 312 12.98 21.86 3.24
C ALA A 312 13.61 22.52 2.00
N PRO A 313 13.59 23.87 1.86
CA PRO A 313 14.22 24.55 0.73
C PRO A 313 15.75 24.48 0.80
N VAL A 314 16.40 24.16 -0.31
CA VAL A 314 17.88 24.09 -0.39
C VAL A 314 18.47 25.47 -0.70
N THR A 315 19.35 25.97 0.16
CA THR A 315 20.15 27.19 -0.09
C THR A 315 21.59 26.80 -0.46
N PRO A 316 22.20 27.37 -1.52
CA PRO A 316 23.52 26.92 -2.00
C PRO A 316 24.70 27.47 -1.18
N VAL A 317 25.79 26.70 -1.07
CA VAL A 317 27.05 27.08 -0.39
C VAL A 317 28.25 26.75 -1.30
N PRO A 318 29.31 27.60 -1.36
CA PRO A 318 30.16 27.68 -2.56
C PRO A 318 31.50 26.90 -2.51
N THR A 319 32.11 26.82 -3.69
CA THR A 319 33.34 26.10 -4.06
C THR A 319 34.64 26.70 -3.49
N SER A 320 35.61 25.86 -3.09
CA SER A 320 37.05 26.15 -3.20
C SER A 320 37.92 24.89 -3.19
N ARG A 321 39.13 24.97 -3.79
CA ARG A 321 40.05 23.85 -4.10
C ARG A 321 41.50 24.23 -3.75
N PRO A 322 42.30 23.32 -3.17
CA PRO A 322 43.66 23.06 -3.69
C PRO A 322 44.12 21.59 -3.47
N SER A 323 45.27 21.06 -3.90
CA SER A 323 46.16 21.21 -5.08
C SER A 323 47.49 20.46 -4.77
N LEU A 324 47.71 19.30 -5.41
CA LEU A 324 48.99 18.68 -5.83
C LEU A 324 50.32 18.88 -5.04
N ARG A 325 50.99 17.76 -4.65
CA ARG A 325 52.32 17.35 -5.20
C ARG A 325 52.80 15.94 -4.73
N PRO A 326 53.83 15.32 -5.40
CA PRO A 326 54.14 13.87 -5.31
C PRO A 326 55.58 13.52 -4.83
N THR A 327 55.86 12.22 -4.63
CA THR A 327 57.22 11.64 -4.58
C THR A 327 57.30 10.25 -5.24
N THR A 328 58.46 9.96 -5.86
CA THR A 328 58.79 8.78 -6.70
C THR A 328 59.87 7.88 -6.04
N PRO A 329 60.64 6.96 -6.69
CA PRO A 329 60.27 5.54 -6.82
C PRO A 329 61.41 4.50 -6.51
N SER A 330 61.08 3.19 -6.67
CA SER A 330 62.02 2.06 -7.01
C SER A 330 62.98 1.53 -5.91
N PRO A 331 63.50 0.26 -5.98
CA PRO A 331 63.88 -0.51 -7.19
C PRO A 331 63.54 -2.04 -7.28
N VAL A 332 63.85 -2.61 -8.46
CA VAL A 332 63.77 -4.03 -8.92
C VAL A 332 65.00 -4.87 -8.47
N THR A 333 65.21 -6.19 -8.67
CA THR A 333 64.85 -7.26 -9.67
C THR A 333 65.20 -8.66 -9.04
N PRO A 334 65.17 -9.88 -9.66
CA PRO A 334 64.66 -10.38 -10.96
C PRO A 334 63.82 -11.70 -10.90
N ALA A 335 63.43 -12.26 -12.07
CA ALA A 335 62.70 -13.53 -12.26
C ALA A 335 63.59 -14.80 -12.35
N PRO A 336 63.00 -16.02 -12.34
CA PRO A 336 63.19 -16.91 -13.51
C PRO A 336 61.99 -17.80 -13.93
N THR A 337 61.72 -17.79 -15.24
CA THR A 337 61.49 -18.90 -16.22
C THR A 337 60.57 -20.14 -15.95
N THR A 338 59.76 -20.44 -16.99
CA THR A 338 58.88 -21.59 -17.33
C THR A 338 59.52 -23.00 -17.26
N ALA A 339 58.85 -24.18 -17.33
CA ALA A 339 57.52 -24.70 -17.78
C ALA A 339 57.24 -26.08 -17.06
N PRO A 340 56.37 -27.05 -17.49
CA PRO A 340 55.24 -27.13 -18.45
C PRO A 340 53.93 -27.69 -17.79
N PRO A 341 52.82 -28.05 -18.50
CA PRO A 341 51.54 -28.38 -17.86
C PRO A 341 51.30 -29.88 -17.59
N THR A 342 50.54 -30.21 -16.54
CA THR A 342 50.03 -31.58 -16.29
C THR A 342 48.58 -31.57 -15.77
N GLN A 343 47.77 -32.43 -16.41
CA GLN A 343 46.35 -32.77 -16.24
C GLN A 343 45.66 -32.48 -14.89
N ALA A 344 44.45 -31.91 -14.98
CA ALA A 344 43.47 -31.91 -13.88
C ALA A 344 42.82 -33.30 -13.73
N PRO A 345 42.66 -33.83 -12.51
CA PRO A 345 41.87 -35.02 -12.26
C PRO A 345 40.37 -34.72 -12.42
N VAL A 346 39.65 -35.65 -13.04
CA VAL A 346 38.22 -35.55 -13.34
C VAL A 346 37.41 -35.67 -12.04
N SER A 347 36.55 -34.68 -11.75
CA SER A 347 35.59 -34.79 -10.65
C SER A 347 34.48 -35.79 -11.02
N PRO A 348 34.08 -36.72 -10.13
CA PRO A 348 33.00 -37.66 -10.41
C PRO A 348 31.64 -36.96 -10.51
N SER A 349 30.75 -37.52 -11.32
CA SER A 349 29.37 -37.07 -11.48
C SER A 349 28.59 -37.07 -10.15
N PRO A 350 27.62 -36.16 -9.96
CA PRO A 350 26.82 -36.11 -8.73
C PRO A 350 25.99 -37.39 -8.57
N THR A 351 26.06 -37.99 -7.39
CA THR A 351 25.18 -39.09 -6.97
C THR A 351 23.74 -38.57 -6.87
N GLN A 352 22.78 -39.35 -7.40
CA GLN A 352 21.37 -39.02 -7.29
C GLN A 352 20.93 -38.90 -5.82
N ALA A 353 20.14 -37.87 -5.52
CA ALA A 353 19.42 -37.78 -4.26
C ALA A 353 18.40 -38.93 -4.14
N PRO A 354 18.15 -39.47 -2.94
CA PRO A 354 17.19 -40.55 -2.75
C PRO A 354 15.77 -40.10 -3.10
N VAL A 355 15.07 -40.93 -3.88
CA VAL A 355 13.69 -40.67 -4.32
C VAL A 355 12.74 -40.77 -3.11
N SER A 356 11.91 -39.74 -2.90
CA SER A 356 10.87 -39.79 -1.86
C SER A 356 9.77 -40.80 -2.24
N PRO A 357 9.27 -41.63 -1.31
CA PRO A 357 8.19 -42.57 -1.61
C PRO A 357 6.87 -41.84 -1.87
N SER A 358 6.09 -42.36 -2.82
CA SER A 358 4.77 -41.84 -3.21
C SER A 358 3.76 -41.87 -2.04
N PRO A 359 2.77 -40.95 -2.02
CA PRO A 359 1.80 -40.88 -0.94
C PRO A 359 0.88 -42.12 -0.90
N THR A 360 0.70 -42.67 0.30
CA THR A 360 -0.28 -43.72 0.58
C THR A 360 -1.70 -43.16 0.45
N GLN A 361 -2.60 -43.89 -0.21
CA GLN A 361 -4.00 -43.50 -0.32
C GLN A 361 -4.67 -43.38 1.06
N ALA A 362 -5.48 -42.34 1.25
CA ALA A 362 -6.34 -42.20 2.41
C ALA A 362 -7.41 -43.32 2.43
N PRO A 363 -7.78 -43.86 3.61
CA PRO A 363 -8.79 -44.90 3.70
C PRO A 363 -10.18 -44.38 3.31
N VAL A 364 -10.89 -45.17 2.50
CA VAL A 364 -12.25 -44.85 2.04
C VAL A 364 -13.22 -44.91 3.22
N SER A 365 -14.04 -43.87 3.39
CA SER A 365 -15.08 -43.86 4.44
C SER A 365 -16.20 -44.87 4.12
N PRO A 366 -16.67 -45.66 5.09
CA PRO A 366 -17.81 -46.55 4.88
C PRO A 366 -19.13 -45.77 4.75
N ALA A 367 -20.08 -46.34 4.00
CA ALA A 367 -21.40 -45.75 3.75
C ALA A 367 -22.24 -45.61 5.05
N PRO A 368 -23.17 -44.63 5.11
CA PRO A 368 -23.94 -44.36 6.33
C PRO A 368 -24.87 -45.53 6.68
N THR A 369 -24.77 -45.99 7.94
CA THR A 369 -25.72 -46.96 8.51
C THR A 369 -27.02 -46.26 8.90
N GLN A 370 -28.16 -46.88 8.61
CA GLN A 370 -29.48 -46.32 8.93
C GLN A 370 -29.68 -46.11 10.44
N ALA A 371 -30.40 -45.04 10.80
CA ALA A 371 -30.70 -44.72 12.19
C ALA A 371 -31.63 -45.79 12.83
N PRO A 372 -31.33 -46.24 14.06
CA PRO A 372 -32.19 -47.18 14.78
C PRO A 372 -33.48 -46.51 15.25
N VAL A 373 -34.60 -47.23 15.11
CA VAL A 373 -35.94 -46.77 15.51
C VAL A 373 -36.10 -46.80 17.04
N SER A 374 -36.74 -45.78 17.61
CA SER A 374 -36.90 -45.60 19.05
C SER A 374 -37.94 -46.56 19.68
N PRO A 375 -37.62 -47.26 20.78
CA PRO A 375 -38.62 -47.94 21.62
C PRO A 375 -39.26 -46.99 22.66
N SER A 376 -40.51 -47.27 23.01
CA SER A 376 -41.38 -46.47 23.89
C SER A 376 -41.03 -46.53 25.40
N PRO A 377 -41.51 -45.59 26.24
CA PRO A 377 -41.03 -45.42 27.62
C PRO A 377 -41.70 -46.38 28.62
N THR A 378 -41.03 -46.69 29.74
CA THR A 378 -41.65 -47.36 30.91
C THR A 378 -41.01 -46.93 32.24
N GLN A 379 -41.80 -46.19 33.02
CA GLN A 379 -41.90 -46.02 34.49
C GLN A 379 -40.67 -46.11 35.43
N ALA A 380 -40.53 -45.07 36.28
CA ALA A 380 -39.93 -45.10 37.63
C ALA A 380 -40.95 -45.68 38.66
N PRO A 381 -40.60 -46.15 39.89
CA PRO A 381 -39.72 -45.54 40.92
C PRO A 381 -38.70 -46.58 41.53
N VAL A 382 -37.99 -46.47 42.67
CA VAL A 382 -38.20 -45.86 44.01
C VAL A 382 -36.85 -45.66 44.75
N SER A 383 -36.82 -44.87 45.83
CA SER A 383 -35.69 -44.73 46.78
C SER A 383 -36.08 -45.20 48.19
N PRO A 384 -35.16 -45.74 49.02
CA PRO A 384 -34.94 -45.07 50.31
C PRO A 384 -33.51 -45.13 50.94
N SER A 385 -33.10 -43.97 51.49
CA SER A 385 -32.43 -43.76 52.80
C SER A 385 -30.94 -44.15 53.07
N PRO A 386 -30.27 -43.46 54.05
CA PRO A 386 -28.80 -43.33 54.08
C PRO A 386 -28.10 -44.06 55.25
N THR A 387 -26.78 -44.32 55.15
CA THR A 387 -25.94 -44.68 56.31
C THR A 387 -24.44 -44.32 56.13
N GLN A 388 -23.98 -43.44 57.03
CA GLN A 388 -22.62 -43.22 57.60
C GLN A 388 -21.34 -43.09 56.74
N ALA A 389 -20.51 -42.12 57.14
CA ALA A 389 -19.15 -41.90 56.65
C ALA A 389 -18.10 -42.72 57.44
N PRO A 390 -17.07 -43.28 56.77
CA PRO A 390 -15.90 -43.87 57.44
C PRO A 390 -14.78 -42.84 57.68
N VAL A 391 -13.88 -43.19 58.62
CA VAL A 391 -12.93 -42.28 59.28
C VAL A 391 -11.55 -42.25 58.59
N SER A 392 -10.81 -41.16 58.77
CA SER A 392 -9.48 -40.95 58.18
C SER A 392 -8.39 -41.89 58.72
N PRO A 393 -7.51 -42.45 57.87
CA PRO A 393 -6.19 -42.95 58.25
C PRO A 393 -5.15 -41.81 58.29
N SER A 394 -4.09 -42.01 59.08
CA SER A 394 -2.95 -41.09 59.27
C SER A 394 -1.82 -41.28 58.22
N PRO A 395 -0.88 -40.32 58.07
CA PRO A 395 0.01 -40.26 56.90
C PRO A 395 1.22 -41.20 56.95
N THR A 396 1.56 -41.78 55.81
CA THR A 396 2.81 -42.54 55.59
C THR A 396 3.90 -41.64 55.01
N GLN A 397 5.12 -41.73 55.56
CA GLN A 397 6.27 -40.91 55.14
C GLN A 397 6.87 -41.32 53.79
N ALA A 398 7.60 -40.39 53.17
CA ALA A 398 8.19 -40.52 51.83
C ALA A 398 9.46 -41.40 51.79
N PRO A 399 9.72 -42.12 50.68
CA PRO A 399 10.98 -42.81 50.45
C PRO A 399 12.08 -41.88 49.90
N VAL A 400 13.33 -42.18 50.27
CA VAL A 400 14.54 -41.41 49.91
C VAL A 400 15.42 -42.24 48.95
N SER A 401 16.12 -41.58 48.02
CA SER A 401 17.10 -42.18 47.07
C SER A 401 18.54 -42.13 47.65
N PRO A 402 19.64 -42.63 47.02
CA PRO A 402 19.79 -43.31 45.70
C PRO A 402 20.83 -44.49 45.66
N SER A 403 21.26 -44.88 44.44
CA SER A 403 22.59 -45.44 44.03
C SER A 403 22.59 -46.91 43.48
N PRO A 404 23.62 -47.39 42.74
CA PRO A 404 23.52 -47.45 41.27
C PRO A 404 23.89 -48.82 40.63
N THR A 405 23.50 -49.04 39.36
CA THR A 405 23.94 -50.22 38.57
C THR A 405 25.05 -49.86 37.57
N LYS A 406 25.99 -50.79 37.38
CA LYS A 406 27.33 -50.60 36.79
C LYS A 406 27.33 -50.68 35.26
N ALA A 407 28.05 -49.78 34.60
CA ALA A 407 28.26 -49.78 33.14
C ALA A 407 29.33 -50.81 32.68
N PRO A 408 29.29 -51.27 31.41
CA PRO A 408 30.35 -52.08 30.81
C PRO A 408 31.61 -51.24 30.48
N VAL A 409 32.73 -51.93 30.25
CA VAL A 409 34.10 -51.38 30.35
C VAL A 409 34.66 -50.96 28.99
N SER A 410 35.37 -49.82 28.95
CA SER A 410 36.12 -49.32 27.78
C SER A 410 37.60 -49.77 27.80
N PRO A 411 38.26 -49.98 26.64
CA PRO A 411 39.72 -50.10 26.58
C PRO A 411 40.44 -48.79 26.95
N SER A 412 41.74 -48.92 27.24
CA SER A 412 42.64 -47.88 27.83
C SER A 412 43.87 -47.64 26.91
N PRO A 413 44.82 -46.71 27.18
CA PRO A 413 44.88 -45.45 26.43
C PRO A 413 46.25 -45.17 25.77
N THR A 414 46.36 -44.05 25.04
CA THR A 414 47.65 -43.44 24.65
C THR A 414 47.63 -41.94 24.98
N GLN A 415 48.76 -41.41 25.47
CA GLN A 415 48.87 -40.07 26.07
C GLN A 415 49.08 -38.92 25.06
N ALA A 416 48.79 -37.70 25.53
CA ALA A 416 48.91 -36.43 24.82
C ALA A 416 50.24 -35.69 25.11
N PRO A 417 50.51 -34.58 24.41
CA PRO A 417 51.25 -33.43 24.94
C PRO A 417 50.33 -32.20 25.17
N VAL A 418 50.89 -31.15 25.79
CA VAL A 418 50.17 -30.22 26.68
C VAL A 418 50.12 -28.76 26.16
N SER A 419 49.11 -28.01 26.59
CA SER A 419 48.85 -26.59 26.30
C SER A 419 49.91 -25.61 26.83
N PRO A 420 49.78 -24.32 26.43
CA PRO A 420 49.96 -23.23 27.40
C PRO A 420 48.80 -22.21 27.44
N ALA A 421 48.34 -21.95 28.68
CA ALA A 421 48.06 -20.67 29.36
C ALA A 421 47.23 -19.51 28.70
N PRO A 422 46.55 -18.68 29.52
CA PRO A 422 45.40 -17.86 29.08
C PRO A 422 45.72 -16.36 28.83
N THR A 423 44.82 -15.65 28.14
CA THR A 423 44.82 -14.18 28.05
C THR A 423 43.40 -13.60 28.09
N THR A 424 43.29 -12.33 28.49
CA THR A 424 42.12 -11.65 29.06
C THR A 424 41.15 -11.00 28.06
N ALA A 425 40.02 -10.54 28.59
CA ALA A 425 38.84 -10.03 27.86
C ALA A 425 39.07 -8.86 26.88
N PRO A 426 38.27 -8.75 25.81
CA PRO A 426 38.15 -7.53 25.00
C PRO A 426 37.36 -6.43 25.73
N VAL A 427 37.79 -5.19 25.51
CA VAL A 427 37.16 -3.95 25.99
C VAL A 427 36.06 -3.48 25.02
N SER A 428 35.17 -2.61 25.51
CA SER A 428 34.00 -2.03 24.83
C SER A 428 34.24 -1.56 23.36
N PRO A 429 33.20 -1.61 22.51
CA PRO A 429 33.25 -0.94 21.21
C PRO A 429 33.34 0.58 21.38
N PRO A 430 33.93 1.31 20.42
CA PRO A 430 33.96 2.77 20.44
C PRO A 430 32.53 3.33 20.30
N THR A 431 32.23 4.37 21.08
CA THR A 431 31.01 5.16 20.91
C THR A 431 31.02 5.88 19.57
N THR A 432 30.18 5.45 18.63
CA THR A 432 29.75 6.30 17.52
C THR A 432 28.94 7.48 18.07
N PRO A 433 29.13 8.70 17.55
CA PRO A 433 28.27 9.83 17.91
C PRO A 433 26.83 9.62 17.40
N ASN A 434 25.89 10.38 17.96
CA ASN A 434 24.45 10.36 17.64
C ASN A 434 24.18 10.23 16.12
N PRO A 435 23.21 9.39 15.71
CA PRO A 435 22.73 9.42 14.33
C PRO A 435 22.17 10.81 14.02
N THR A 436 22.72 11.42 12.97
CA THR A 436 22.24 12.70 12.46
C THR A 436 20.90 12.48 11.76
N LEU A 437 19.97 13.42 11.92
CA LEU A 437 18.65 13.36 11.28
C LEU A 437 18.80 13.38 9.74
N ARG A 438 17.98 12.55 9.08
CA ARG A 438 17.70 12.42 7.61
C ARG A 438 18.28 11.15 6.96
N PRO A 439 17.44 10.31 6.32
CA PRO A 439 17.90 9.33 5.35
C PRO A 439 18.59 10.04 4.19
N THR A 440 19.85 9.68 3.93
CA THR A 440 20.43 9.86 2.59
C THR A 440 19.76 8.90 1.62
N SER A 441 19.77 9.27 0.34
CA SER A 441 19.34 8.48 -0.81
C SER A 441 19.77 7.00 -0.73
N PRO A 442 19.08 6.07 -1.44
CA PRO A 442 19.53 4.68 -1.57
C PRO A 442 21.03 4.64 -1.92
N PRO A 443 21.78 3.62 -1.43
CA PRO A 443 23.23 3.64 -1.46
C PRO A 443 23.73 3.82 -2.88
N GLN A 444 24.21 5.03 -3.19
CA GLN A 444 24.86 5.31 -4.45
C GLN A 444 25.99 4.30 -4.61
N THR A 445 25.82 3.41 -5.59
CA THR A 445 26.94 2.66 -6.17
C THR A 445 28.07 3.66 -6.37
N PRO A 446 29.29 3.40 -5.86
CA PRO A 446 30.36 4.39 -5.90
C PRO A 446 30.50 4.95 -7.31
N ASP A 447 30.34 6.27 -7.45
CA ASP A 447 30.43 6.94 -8.75
C ASP A 447 31.84 6.74 -9.29
N ASN A 448 31.96 5.72 -10.13
CA ASN A 448 33.21 5.31 -10.74
C ASN A 448 33.55 6.14 -11.99
N GLY A 449 32.76 7.17 -12.28
CA GLY A 449 32.92 8.04 -13.44
C GLY A 449 32.43 7.44 -14.76
N ASN A 450 31.96 6.19 -14.79
CA ASN A 450 31.48 5.53 -15.99
C ASN A 450 30.07 6.01 -16.35
N ARG A 451 29.97 7.22 -16.89
CA ARG A 451 28.69 7.78 -17.34
C ARG A 451 28.10 6.97 -18.49
N GLY A 452 26.81 6.71 -18.41
CA GLY A 452 26.02 6.21 -19.53
C GLY A 452 25.82 7.28 -20.60
N SER A 453 25.63 6.82 -21.84
CA SER A 453 25.30 7.66 -22.98
C SER A 453 24.35 6.90 -23.90
N ILE A 454 23.21 7.51 -24.22
CA ILE A 454 22.16 6.91 -25.04
C ILE A 454 21.86 7.83 -26.23
N GLU A 455 21.95 7.27 -27.43
CA GLU A 455 21.56 7.91 -28.67
C GLU A 455 20.18 7.43 -29.10
N VAL A 456 19.22 8.34 -29.15
CA VAL A 456 17.92 8.13 -29.80
C VAL A 456 18.00 8.73 -31.20
N ARG A 457 17.69 7.92 -32.21
CA ARG A 457 17.72 8.31 -33.63
C ARG A 457 16.37 8.05 -34.27
N PHE A 458 15.87 9.04 -34.99
CA PHE A 458 14.65 8.97 -35.77
C PHE A 458 14.89 9.16 -37.27
N LYS A 459 14.09 8.46 -38.06
CA LYS A 459 13.69 8.88 -39.40
C LYS A 459 12.17 8.95 -39.37
N MET A 460 11.62 10.14 -39.60
CA MET A 460 10.17 10.31 -39.74
C MET A 460 9.75 10.10 -41.21
N ASP A 461 8.45 9.98 -41.43
CA ASP A 461 7.77 10.00 -42.72
C ASP A 461 7.16 11.39 -42.99
N GLU A 462 6.15 11.47 -43.88
CA GLU A 462 5.49 12.72 -44.30
C GLU A 462 4.62 13.37 -43.22
N PHE A 463 4.47 12.77 -42.04
CA PHE A 463 3.59 13.21 -40.95
C PHE A 463 4.31 13.37 -39.60
N SER A 464 5.49 13.99 -39.63
CA SER A 464 6.35 14.14 -38.44
C SER A 464 5.82 15.07 -37.35
N ASP A 465 4.71 15.78 -37.60
CA ASP A 465 3.93 16.59 -36.66
C ASP A 465 3.05 15.76 -35.72
N GLN A 466 2.79 14.49 -36.06
CA GLN A 466 1.96 13.57 -35.28
C GLN A 466 2.74 12.84 -34.17
N ILE A 467 4.07 12.91 -34.21
CA ILE A 467 4.97 12.18 -33.32
C ILE A 467 5.46 13.08 -32.18
N SER A 468 5.12 12.70 -30.95
CA SER A 468 5.65 13.33 -29.73
C SER A 468 6.48 12.33 -28.92
N TRP A 469 7.52 12.79 -28.25
CA TRP A 469 8.38 11.90 -27.45
C TRP A 469 9.11 12.61 -26.33
N SER A 470 9.41 11.90 -25.26
CA SER A 470 10.11 12.41 -24.09
C SER A 470 11.16 11.45 -23.55
N PHE A 471 12.07 11.99 -22.74
CA PHE A 471 13.14 11.26 -22.06
C PHE A 471 13.31 11.80 -20.64
N LYS A 472 12.98 10.99 -19.64
CA LYS A 472 12.95 11.35 -18.21
C LYS A 472 13.94 10.49 -17.44
N GLY A 473 14.66 11.09 -16.48
CA GLY A 473 15.41 10.36 -15.46
C GLY A 473 14.63 10.36 -14.14
N GLU A 474 14.62 9.23 -13.44
CA GLU A 474 13.89 9.03 -12.17
C GLU A 474 14.17 10.16 -11.15
N ASP A 475 15.44 10.43 -10.84
CA ASP A 475 15.86 11.47 -9.88
C ASP A 475 15.87 12.93 -10.42
N TYR A 476 15.82 13.15 -11.74
CA TYR A 476 16.18 14.45 -12.36
C TYR A 476 15.10 15.06 -13.25
N GLY A 477 13.95 14.40 -13.40
CA GLY A 477 12.86 14.83 -14.26
C GLY A 477 13.21 14.73 -15.76
N TYR A 478 12.54 15.54 -16.58
CA TYR A 478 12.70 15.50 -18.03
C TYR A 478 14.06 16.05 -18.49
N LEU A 479 14.87 15.19 -19.11
CA LEU A 479 16.01 15.60 -19.93
C LEU A 479 15.55 16.05 -21.33
N LYS A 480 14.39 15.55 -21.77
CA LYS A 480 13.60 16.11 -22.86
C LYS A 480 12.10 15.92 -22.53
N PRO A 481 11.28 17.00 -22.47
CA PRO A 481 9.83 16.88 -22.34
C PRO A 481 9.19 16.41 -23.66
N PHE A 482 7.88 16.15 -23.64
CA PHE A 482 7.10 16.00 -24.87
C PHE A 482 7.09 17.33 -25.66
N ASP A 483 7.24 17.23 -26.98
CA ASP A 483 7.08 18.35 -27.93
C ASP A 483 6.68 17.79 -29.31
N ASN A 484 5.96 18.60 -30.09
CA ASN A 484 5.44 18.21 -31.42
C ASN A 484 6.27 18.82 -32.57
N TYR A 485 7.50 19.28 -32.27
CA TYR A 485 8.30 20.12 -33.16
C TYR A 485 9.35 19.32 -33.95
N ILE A 486 8.93 18.61 -35.00
CA ILE A 486 9.86 17.93 -35.92
C ILE A 486 9.46 18.17 -37.37
N THR A 487 10.23 19.00 -38.09
CA THR A 487 10.37 18.95 -39.57
C THR A 487 11.76 19.48 -39.97
N PRO A 488 12.36 19.05 -41.12
CA PRO A 488 12.01 17.91 -41.97
C PRO A 488 13.13 16.84 -42.10
N PHE A 489 12.70 15.60 -42.28
CA PHE A 489 13.32 14.53 -43.07
C PHE A 489 14.84 14.20 -42.95
N GLU A 490 15.05 13.11 -42.20
CA GLU A 490 16.25 12.27 -42.01
C GLU A 490 17.18 12.59 -40.84
N GLY A 491 17.24 11.64 -39.89
CA GLY A 491 18.34 11.53 -38.94
C GLY A 491 18.31 12.55 -37.81
N VAL A 492 17.14 12.81 -37.22
CA VAL A 492 17.08 13.50 -35.92
C VAL A 492 17.77 12.59 -34.91
N VAL A 493 18.91 13.03 -34.41
CA VAL A 493 19.74 12.30 -33.44
C VAL A 493 19.85 13.14 -32.18
N THR A 494 19.27 12.64 -31.09
CA THR A 494 19.46 13.20 -29.76
C THR A 494 20.35 12.26 -28.97
N THR A 495 21.42 12.77 -28.36
CA THR A 495 22.31 11.97 -27.52
C THR A 495 22.28 12.50 -26.09
N PHE A 496 21.73 11.70 -25.19
CA PHE A 496 21.72 11.95 -23.76
C PHE A 496 23.02 11.41 -23.18
N ASN A 497 23.93 12.31 -22.82
CA ASN A 497 25.20 11.99 -22.18
C ASN A 497 25.11 12.18 -20.66
N ASP A 498 26.17 11.80 -19.95
CA ASP A 498 26.30 12.00 -18.51
C ASP A 498 25.21 11.32 -17.67
N LEU A 499 24.62 10.24 -18.19
CA LEU A 499 23.64 9.42 -17.46
C LEU A 499 24.34 8.70 -16.29
N LYS A 500 23.72 8.75 -15.12
CA LYS A 500 24.32 8.23 -13.88
C LYS A 500 24.14 6.71 -13.75
N PRO A 501 25.18 5.94 -13.40
CA PRO A 501 25.04 4.53 -13.03
C PRO A 501 24.13 4.30 -11.83
N GLY A 502 23.40 3.18 -11.83
CA GLY A 502 22.45 2.82 -10.78
C GLY A 502 21.12 3.59 -10.84
N GLN A 503 20.82 4.24 -11.96
CA GLN A 503 19.61 5.04 -12.16
C GLN A 503 18.78 4.52 -13.32
N ARG A 504 17.47 4.71 -13.19
CA ARG A 504 16.46 4.40 -14.20
C ARG A 504 16.12 5.61 -15.05
N TYR A 505 15.84 5.34 -16.31
CA TYR A 505 15.41 6.33 -17.29
C TYR A 505 14.27 5.75 -18.14
N PHE A 506 13.40 6.66 -18.56
CA PHE A 506 12.17 6.37 -19.28
C PHE A 506 12.21 7.08 -20.63
N PHE A 507 12.09 6.32 -21.71
CA PHE A 507 11.80 6.84 -23.04
C PHE A 507 10.33 6.56 -23.35
N LYS A 508 9.57 7.61 -23.61
CA LYS A 508 8.15 7.54 -24.01
C LYS A 508 8.02 8.11 -25.42
N ILE A 509 7.31 7.41 -26.30
CA ILE A 509 6.98 7.90 -27.64
C ILE A 509 5.50 7.67 -27.93
N SER A 510 4.87 8.67 -28.54
CA SER A 510 3.49 8.64 -28.97
C SER A 510 3.36 9.05 -30.45
N ASP A 511 2.31 8.54 -31.05
CA ASP A 511 1.82 8.94 -32.36
C ASP A 511 0.32 9.23 -32.23
N SER A 512 -0.11 10.41 -32.69
CA SER A 512 -1.49 10.85 -32.58
C SER A 512 -2.47 10.06 -33.46
N ASN A 513 -2.03 9.56 -34.61
CA ASN A 513 -2.91 8.89 -35.57
C ASN A 513 -3.05 7.37 -35.34
N GLY A 514 -2.14 6.78 -34.58
CA GLY A 514 -2.17 5.38 -34.18
C GLY A 514 -1.62 4.39 -35.23
N ASP A 515 -1.08 4.88 -36.35
CA ASP A 515 -0.34 4.08 -37.33
C ASP A 515 1.16 3.96 -37.02
N GLY A 516 1.69 4.87 -36.19
CA GLY A 516 3.07 4.93 -35.75
C GLY A 516 3.94 5.74 -36.72
N ILE A 517 5.27 5.55 -36.69
CA ILE A 517 6.20 6.27 -37.58
C ILE A 517 6.20 5.69 -39.02
N CYS A 518 5.06 5.18 -39.52
CA CYS A 518 4.85 4.75 -40.91
C CYS A 518 3.44 4.20 -41.17
N CYS A 519 2.76 4.72 -42.19
CA CYS A 519 2.01 3.90 -43.14
C CYS A 519 1.82 4.63 -44.49
N ASP A 520 2.06 3.92 -45.61
CA ASP A 520 1.92 4.33 -47.03
C ASP A 520 2.61 5.63 -47.53
N HIS A 521 3.00 6.55 -46.63
CA HIS A 521 3.49 7.90 -46.91
C HIS A 521 4.97 8.12 -46.52
N GLY A 522 5.70 7.04 -46.22
CA GLY A 522 7.14 7.11 -45.96
C GLY A 522 7.67 5.83 -45.34
N LYS A 523 8.99 5.77 -45.14
CA LYS A 523 9.64 4.69 -44.37
C LYS A 523 10.36 5.28 -43.18
N GLY A 524 9.61 5.55 -42.14
CA GLY A 524 10.17 5.95 -40.86
C GLY A 524 10.70 4.76 -40.04
N PHE A 525 11.53 5.07 -39.06
CA PHE A 525 12.04 4.16 -38.05
C PHE A 525 12.52 4.96 -36.83
N PHE A 526 12.67 4.31 -35.68
CA PHE A 526 13.52 4.82 -34.62
C PHE A 526 14.44 3.75 -34.04
N SER A 527 15.53 4.19 -33.40
CA SER A 527 16.46 3.31 -32.72
C SER A 527 17.08 3.95 -31.49
N ILE A 528 17.25 3.16 -30.43
CA ILE A 528 17.96 3.52 -29.19
C ILE A 528 19.26 2.73 -29.14
N THR A 529 20.39 3.44 -29.07
CA THR A 529 21.73 2.85 -29.02
C THR A 529 22.44 3.26 -27.73
N ASP A 530 22.94 2.28 -26.99
CA ASP A 530 23.92 2.50 -25.93
C ASP A 530 25.25 2.86 -26.57
N LYS A 531 25.72 4.08 -26.32
CA LYS A 531 26.96 4.63 -26.88
C LYS A 531 28.21 4.24 -26.10
N VAL A 532 28.06 3.67 -24.89
CA VAL A 532 29.16 3.13 -24.10
C VAL A 532 29.52 1.73 -24.60
N SER A 533 28.54 0.84 -24.78
CA SER A 533 28.78 -0.50 -25.33
C SER A 533 28.77 -0.57 -26.87
N GLY A 534 28.22 0.45 -27.54
CA GLY A 534 27.96 0.44 -28.99
C GLY A 534 26.79 -0.47 -29.39
N ARG A 535 26.03 -1.00 -28.42
CA ARG A 535 24.91 -1.91 -28.65
C ARG A 535 23.65 -1.14 -29.02
N ASN A 536 23.04 -1.49 -30.15
CA ASN A 536 21.66 -1.13 -30.42
C ASN A 536 20.76 -1.86 -29.40
N LEU A 537 20.12 -1.11 -28.50
CA LEU A 537 19.23 -1.64 -27.46
C LEU A 537 17.84 -1.92 -28.02
N TYR A 538 17.40 -1.04 -28.93
CA TYR A 538 16.09 -1.10 -29.53
C TYR A 538 16.11 -0.56 -30.96
N TYR A 539 15.50 -1.30 -31.87
CA TYR A 539 15.27 -0.86 -33.25
C TYR A 539 13.83 -1.18 -33.61
N MET A 540 13.18 -0.23 -34.28
CA MET A 540 11.80 -0.34 -34.70
C MET A 540 11.63 0.32 -36.06
N ASP A 541 11.28 -0.47 -37.07
CA ASP A 541 10.78 0.04 -38.34
C ASP A 541 9.26 0.25 -38.29
N GLY A 542 8.75 0.86 -39.36
CA GLY A 542 7.51 1.63 -39.40
C GLY A 542 6.27 1.11 -38.65
N VAL A 543 5.98 -0.19 -38.69
CA VAL A 543 4.69 -0.77 -38.23
C VAL A 543 4.60 -0.95 -36.69
N GLY A 544 5.50 -0.32 -35.94
CA GLY A 544 6.07 -0.94 -34.74
C GLY A 544 5.44 -0.62 -33.39
N PHE A 545 4.76 0.51 -33.19
CA PHE A 545 4.18 0.86 -31.88
C PHE A 545 2.73 1.36 -31.89
N GLN A 546 2.12 1.56 -33.07
CA GLN A 546 0.79 2.15 -33.18
C GLN A 546 0.79 3.51 -32.45
N ALA A 547 -0.05 3.71 -31.45
CA ALA A 547 -0.20 5.01 -30.79
C ALA A 547 0.82 5.31 -29.66
N TYR A 548 1.36 4.30 -28.95
CA TYR A 548 2.27 4.54 -27.81
C TYR A 548 3.29 3.40 -27.55
N LEU A 549 4.47 3.78 -27.07
CA LEU A 549 5.46 2.85 -26.52
C LEU A 549 6.28 3.50 -25.40
N GLU A 550 6.45 2.75 -24.31
CA GLU A 550 7.42 3.03 -23.26
C GLU A 550 8.57 2.02 -23.27
N LEU A 551 9.79 2.53 -23.11
CA LEU A 551 10.99 1.75 -22.86
C LEU A 551 11.67 2.28 -21.60
N VAL A 552 11.85 1.41 -20.62
CA VAL A 552 12.55 1.70 -19.36
C VAL A 552 13.91 1.02 -19.42
N PHE A 553 14.96 1.76 -19.06
CA PHE A 553 16.32 1.24 -19.05
C PHE A 553 17.10 1.74 -17.83
N ASP A 554 17.85 0.82 -17.25
CA ASP A 554 18.71 1.06 -16.11
C ASP A 554 20.15 1.23 -16.64
N ILE A 555 20.89 2.23 -16.13
CA ILE A 555 22.31 2.39 -16.40
C ILE A 555 23.11 1.52 -15.44
N LEU A 556 23.80 0.52 -15.96
CA LEU A 556 24.57 -0.43 -15.19
C LEU A 556 25.83 0.23 -14.58
N PRO A 557 26.45 -0.35 -13.54
CA PRO A 557 27.67 0.18 -12.93
C PRO A 557 28.84 0.42 -13.89
N ASP A 558 28.91 -0.26 -15.03
CA ASP A 558 29.95 -0.04 -16.05
C ASP A 558 29.62 1.10 -17.05
N GLY A 559 28.49 1.79 -16.86
CA GLY A 559 27.98 2.83 -17.74
C GLY A 559 27.19 2.30 -18.95
N SER A 560 27.17 0.99 -19.20
CA SER A 560 26.33 0.43 -20.25
C SER A 560 24.85 0.49 -19.85
N ALA A 561 23.97 0.55 -20.84
CA ALA A 561 22.53 0.67 -20.63
C ALA A 561 21.82 -0.63 -21.00
N THR A 562 20.81 -1.03 -20.23
CA THR A 562 19.98 -2.22 -20.53
C THR A 562 18.50 -1.92 -20.35
N ILE A 563 17.67 -2.41 -21.26
CA ILE A 563 16.20 -2.33 -21.14
C ILE A 563 15.77 -3.30 -20.05
N THR A 564 14.96 -2.80 -19.11
CA THR A 564 14.45 -3.54 -17.94
C THR A 564 12.94 -3.69 -17.97
N HIS A 565 12.22 -2.71 -18.55
CA HIS A 565 10.80 -2.83 -18.88
C HIS A 565 10.52 -2.32 -20.30
N LYS A 566 9.51 -2.91 -20.93
CA LYS A 566 8.91 -2.47 -22.18
C LYS A 566 7.40 -2.65 -22.05
N SER A 567 6.64 -1.59 -22.27
CA SER A 567 5.18 -1.67 -22.24
C SER A 567 4.65 -2.51 -23.41
N GLY A 568 3.46 -3.09 -23.23
CA GLY A 568 2.70 -3.67 -24.34
C GLY A 568 2.21 -2.57 -25.28
N GLN A 569 2.05 -2.89 -26.57
CA GLN A 569 1.30 -2.07 -27.52
C GLN A 569 -0.18 -2.08 -27.11
N TYR A 570 -0.61 -1.12 -26.29
CA TYR A 570 -2.02 -0.96 -25.93
C TYR A 570 -2.59 0.33 -26.52
N ARG A 571 -3.86 0.25 -26.91
CA ARG A 571 -4.59 1.24 -27.71
C ARG A 571 -5.76 1.79 -26.90
N PRO A 572 -5.83 3.12 -26.80
CA PRO A 572 -6.93 3.81 -27.44
C PRO A 572 -6.43 4.48 -28.73
N THR A 573 -7.05 4.14 -29.86
CA THR A 573 -6.76 4.74 -31.18
C THR A 573 -7.57 6.01 -31.43
N SER A 574 -8.44 6.39 -30.49
CA SER A 574 -9.33 7.54 -30.58
C SER A 574 -9.87 7.91 -29.19
N TRP A 575 -10.36 9.14 -29.04
CA TRP A 575 -11.21 9.54 -27.91
C TRP A 575 -12.35 8.55 -27.65
N LYS A 576 -12.95 8.06 -28.74
CA LYS A 576 -14.01 7.06 -28.70
C LYS A 576 -13.58 5.73 -28.08
N ASP A 577 -12.32 5.29 -28.21
CA ASP A 577 -11.87 4.04 -27.57
C ASP A 577 -11.73 4.16 -26.03
N LEU A 578 -11.60 5.40 -25.51
CA LEU A 578 -11.70 5.72 -24.08
C LEU A 578 -13.16 5.94 -23.65
N GLU A 579 -13.95 6.66 -24.46
CA GLU A 579 -15.39 6.92 -24.19
C GLU A 579 -16.28 5.67 -24.31
N ASP A 580 -15.99 4.72 -25.20
CA ASP A 580 -16.75 3.47 -25.35
C ASP A 580 -16.62 2.53 -24.12
N GLN A 581 -15.66 2.80 -23.20
CA GLN A 581 -15.62 2.16 -21.87
C GLN A 581 -16.55 2.84 -20.85
N LEU A 582 -17.15 4.00 -21.16
CA LEU A 582 -17.96 4.83 -20.26
C LEU A 582 -19.26 5.46 -20.85
N MET A 583 -19.62 5.17 -22.12
CA MET A 583 -20.94 5.30 -22.81
C MET A 583 -21.04 6.25 -24.03
N GLN A 584 -21.26 5.63 -25.20
CA GLN A 584 -22.05 6.08 -26.38
C GLN A 584 -21.63 7.35 -27.18
N PRO A 585 -21.95 7.40 -28.49
CA PRO A 585 -20.97 7.89 -29.46
C PRO A 585 -21.28 9.25 -30.07
N ASP A 586 -20.21 9.95 -30.46
CA ASP A 586 -20.13 10.63 -31.76
C ASP A 586 -18.70 10.54 -32.32
N ASN A 587 -18.53 10.82 -33.61
CA ASN A 587 -17.38 10.37 -34.41
C ASN A 587 -16.29 11.45 -34.62
N GLU A 588 -15.02 11.03 -34.76
CA GLU A 588 -13.79 11.87 -34.88
C GLU A 588 -13.29 12.49 -33.55
N SER A 589 -11.98 12.68 -33.29
CA SER A 589 -10.73 12.28 -33.98
C SER A 589 -9.63 11.99 -32.95
N THR A 590 -8.69 11.10 -33.29
CA THR A 590 -7.29 10.90 -32.80
C THR A 590 -6.80 11.60 -31.51
N TRP A 591 -6.10 10.86 -30.64
CA TRP A 591 -5.55 11.36 -29.36
C TRP A 591 -4.14 11.94 -29.55
N PRO A 592 -3.92 13.27 -29.46
CA PRO A 592 -2.61 13.84 -29.79
C PRO A 592 -1.73 14.14 -28.56
N GLY A 593 -2.24 13.92 -27.34
CA GLY A 593 -1.56 14.23 -26.09
C GLY A 593 -0.44 13.27 -25.68
N ALA A 594 0.33 13.64 -24.65
CA ALA A 594 1.08 12.67 -23.87
C ALA A 594 0.11 11.57 -23.36
N PHE A 595 0.53 10.31 -23.47
CA PHE A 595 -0.36 9.17 -23.17
C PHE A 595 -0.55 8.97 -21.66
N PRO A 596 -1.67 8.34 -21.25
CA PRO A 596 -1.93 7.98 -19.86
C PRO A 596 -0.75 7.29 -19.21
N THR A 597 -0.37 7.82 -18.06
CA THR A 597 0.61 7.20 -17.17
C THR A 597 -0.04 6.05 -16.39
N MET A 598 0.71 4.95 -16.29
CA MET A 598 0.40 3.78 -15.45
C MET A 598 1.12 3.82 -14.09
N GLU A 599 1.99 4.81 -13.89
CA GLU A 599 2.73 5.03 -12.64
C GLU A 599 1.71 5.45 -11.56
N ARG A 600 1.69 4.77 -10.40
CA ARG A 600 0.86 5.18 -9.26
C ARG A 600 1.20 6.63 -8.88
N ASN A 601 0.25 7.36 -8.30
CA ASN A 601 0.47 8.74 -7.83
C ASN A 601 0.88 9.72 -8.96
N SER A 602 0.46 9.47 -10.21
CA SER A 602 0.81 10.33 -11.34
C SER A 602 -0.41 10.68 -12.21
N LEU A 603 -0.37 11.87 -12.80
CA LEU A 603 -1.43 12.49 -13.60
C LEU A 603 -0.82 13.07 -14.88
N VAL A 604 -1.41 12.80 -16.03
CA VAL A 604 -1.08 13.46 -17.30
C VAL A 604 -2.24 14.38 -17.70
N VAL A 605 -1.93 15.67 -17.83
CA VAL A 605 -2.80 16.72 -18.34
C VAL A 605 -2.37 17.04 -19.77
N ASN A 606 -3.31 17.03 -20.72
CA ASN A 606 -3.08 17.51 -22.08
C ASN A 606 -4.08 18.62 -22.39
N VAL A 607 -3.60 19.73 -22.96
CA VAL A 607 -4.40 20.86 -23.43
C VAL A 607 -3.96 21.17 -24.85
N ASP A 608 -4.81 20.89 -25.83
CA ASP A 608 -4.60 21.32 -27.20
C ASP A 608 -5.29 22.67 -27.40
N LEU A 609 -4.52 23.65 -27.86
CA LEU A 609 -4.95 25.05 -27.92
C LEU A 609 -5.62 25.33 -29.27
N ASP A 610 -6.60 26.22 -29.26
CA ASP A 610 -7.28 26.68 -30.47
C ASP A 610 -6.46 27.80 -31.18
N ASP A 611 -7.10 28.63 -32.01
CA ASP A 611 -6.45 29.79 -32.64
C ASP A 611 -6.18 30.97 -31.67
N HIS A 612 -6.60 30.87 -30.40
CA HIS A 612 -6.57 31.93 -29.39
C HIS A 612 -5.98 31.54 -28.03
N PRO A 613 -4.79 30.91 -27.99
CA PRO A 613 -4.18 30.46 -26.74
C PRO A 613 -4.03 31.54 -25.66
N GLU A 614 -4.02 32.83 -26.02
CA GLU A 614 -3.86 33.94 -25.08
C GLU A 614 -4.96 34.10 -24.03
N ASP A 615 -6.15 33.54 -24.24
CA ASP A 615 -7.27 33.59 -23.28
C ASP A 615 -7.43 32.32 -22.43
N VAL A 616 -6.65 31.28 -22.72
CA VAL A 616 -6.65 29.98 -22.03
C VAL A 616 -5.66 29.98 -20.85
N SER A 617 -6.11 29.47 -19.71
CA SER A 617 -5.23 29.14 -18.57
C SER A 617 -5.76 27.96 -17.77
N TRP A 618 -4.90 27.26 -17.03
CA TRP A 618 -5.34 26.15 -16.19
C TRP A 618 -4.47 25.98 -14.95
N THR A 619 -5.01 25.33 -13.92
CA THR A 619 -4.31 25.04 -12.67
C THR A 619 -4.73 23.69 -12.09
N VAL A 620 -3.74 22.89 -11.68
CA VAL A 620 -3.94 21.73 -10.80
C VAL A 620 -3.74 22.19 -9.36
N TYR A 621 -4.73 21.95 -8.50
CA TYR A 621 -4.68 22.16 -7.06
C TYR A 621 -4.67 20.83 -6.31
N GLN A 622 -3.99 20.81 -5.17
CA GLN A 622 -4.10 19.78 -4.14
C GLN A 622 -4.91 20.32 -2.96
N GLN A 623 -5.78 19.50 -2.37
CA GLN A 623 -6.44 19.82 -1.11
C GLN A 623 -5.44 19.70 0.04
N ILE A 624 -5.32 20.77 0.82
CA ILE A 624 -4.47 20.85 2.01
C ILE A 624 -5.36 20.80 3.28
N PRO A 625 -4.78 20.60 4.48
CA PRO A 625 -5.55 20.52 5.71
C PRO A 625 -6.50 21.72 5.91
N ASN A 626 -7.68 21.45 6.50
CA ASN A 626 -8.83 22.37 6.62
C ASN A 626 -9.67 22.56 5.34
N PHE A 627 -9.53 21.69 4.33
CA PHE A 627 -10.27 21.75 3.05
C PHE A 627 -9.94 22.98 2.19
N GLU A 628 -8.77 23.58 2.39
CA GLU A 628 -8.26 24.64 1.51
C GLU A 628 -7.57 24.04 0.27
N TRP A 629 -7.44 24.81 -0.80
CA TRP A 629 -6.81 24.38 -2.06
C TRP A 629 -5.48 25.10 -2.29
N SER A 630 -4.40 24.34 -2.47
CA SER A 630 -3.07 24.86 -2.81
C SER A 630 -2.74 24.56 -4.28
N PRO A 631 -2.32 25.55 -5.09
CA PRO A 631 -1.90 25.27 -6.46
C PRO A 631 -0.60 24.44 -6.48
N LEU A 632 -0.58 23.37 -7.26
CA LEU A 632 0.61 22.57 -7.57
C LEU A 632 1.27 23.03 -8.87
N HIS A 633 0.46 23.29 -9.89
CA HIS A 633 0.92 23.77 -11.19
C HIS A 633 -0.10 24.72 -11.80
N THR A 634 0.37 25.84 -12.35
CA THR A 634 -0.44 26.84 -13.07
C THR A 634 0.24 27.16 -14.39
N TRP A 635 -0.55 27.19 -15.46
CA TRP A 635 -0.12 27.50 -16.82
C TRP A 635 -1.02 28.57 -17.45
N SER A 636 -0.50 29.35 -18.40
CA SER A 636 -1.24 30.39 -19.12
C SER A 636 -0.70 30.57 -20.54
N GLY A 637 -1.60 30.63 -21.53
CA GLY A 637 -1.26 30.65 -22.95
C GLY A 637 -0.96 32.03 -23.54
N VAL A 638 -0.80 33.07 -22.72
CA VAL A 638 -0.46 34.46 -23.13
C VAL A 638 0.77 34.57 -24.05
N ASN A 639 1.66 33.56 -24.06
CA ASN A 639 2.79 33.47 -24.99
C ASN A 639 2.85 32.14 -25.78
N ALA A 640 1.79 31.32 -25.73
CA ALA A 640 1.72 30.08 -26.48
C ALA A 640 1.32 30.33 -27.94
N THR A 641 1.43 29.30 -28.79
CA THR A 641 1.17 29.42 -30.23
C THR A 641 -0.17 28.77 -30.56
N ALA A 642 -0.91 29.34 -31.51
CA ALA A 642 -2.17 28.77 -32.00
C ALA A 642 -1.97 27.33 -32.49
N GLY A 643 -2.89 26.42 -32.15
CA GLY A 643 -2.81 25.02 -32.55
C GLY A 643 -1.62 24.24 -31.97
N THR A 644 -1.11 24.61 -30.79
CA THR A 644 -0.09 23.81 -30.08
C THR A 644 -0.67 23.04 -28.90
N LEU A 645 -0.25 21.79 -28.81
CA LEU A 645 -0.45 20.93 -27.66
C LEU A 645 0.50 21.29 -26.51
N GLU A 646 -0.06 21.51 -25.34
CA GLU A 646 0.63 21.58 -24.05
C GLU A 646 0.38 20.28 -23.28
N SER A 647 1.44 19.66 -22.76
CA SER A 647 1.36 18.42 -21.98
C SER A 647 2.12 18.55 -20.67
N LEU A 648 1.50 18.16 -19.55
CA LEU A 648 2.12 18.09 -18.23
C LEU A 648 1.95 16.68 -17.65
N GLU A 649 3.05 16.06 -17.26
CA GLU A 649 3.07 14.90 -16.36
C GLU A 649 3.41 15.37 -14.94
N LEU A 650 2.52 15.12 -13.98
CA LEU A 650 2.77 15.22 -12.56
C LEU A 650 3.00 13.81 -12.00
N CYS A 651 4.00 13.64 -11.14
CA CYS A 651 4.30 12.41 -10.41
C CYS A 651 4.36 12.70 -8.90
N ASP A 652 4.51 11.65 -8.10
CA ASP A 652 4.66 11.72 -6.64
C ASP A 652 3.49 12.43 -5.92
N LEU A 653 2.29 12.41 -6.51
CA LEU A 653 1.08 13.03 -5.99
C LEU A 653 0.61 12.31 -4.71
N PRO A 654 0.63 12.94 -3.51
CA PRO A 654 0.18 12.30 -2.29
C PRO A 654 -1.31 11.89 -2.35
N PRO A 655 -1.73 10.86 -1.61
CA PRO A 655 -3.16 10.56 -1.41
C PRO A 655 -3.96 11.78 -0.95
N GLY A 656 -5.19 11.89 -1.45
CA GLY A 656 -6.09 13.01 -1.16
C GLY A 656 -6.75 13.62 -2.39
N TRP A 657 -7.54 14.67 -2.15
CA TRP A 657 -8.30 15.35 -3.17
C TRP A 657 -7.47 16.32 -4.00
N TYR A 658 -7.76 16.34 -5.29
CA TYR A 658 -7.22 17.25 -6.29
C TYR A 658 -8.37 17.93 -7.01
N ARG A 659 -8.11 19.14 -7.50
CA ARG A 659 -9.03 19.92 -8.32
C ARG A 659 -8.24 20.42 -9.51
N PHE A 660 -8.69 20.11 -10.72
CA PHE A 660 -8.20 20.77 -11.92
C PHE A 660 -9.25 21.79 -12.37
N VAL A 661 -8.76 22.97 -12.75
CA VAL A 661 -9.56 24.09 -13.26
C VAL A 661 -8.94 24.52 -14.58
N VAL A 662 -9.72 24.59 -15.64
CA VAL A 662 -9.37 25.31 -16.88
C VAL A 662 -10.29 26.50 -17.04
N GLN A 663 -9.73 27.61 -17.53
CA GLN A 663 -10.41 28.87 -17.77
C GLN A 663 -10.18 29.33 -19.20
N ASP A 664 -11.24 29.81 -19.84
CA ASP A 664 -11.23 30.59 -21.07
C ASP A 664 -11.85 31.97 -20.74
N SER A 665 -11.06 33.03 -20.93
CA SER A 665 -11.50 34.40 -20.63
C SER A 665 -12.37 35.08 -21.71
N ARG A 666 -12.52 34.49 -22.90
CA ARG A 666 -13.34 35.01 -24.01
C ARG A 666 -14.70 34.35 -24.19
N LYS A 667 -14.88 33.14 -23.66
CA LYS A 667 -16.16 32.39 -23.63
C LYS A 667 -16.56 31.77 -24.96
N ASP A 668 -15.59 31.51 -25.84
CA ASP A 668 -15.71 30.68 -27.05
C ASP A 668 -15.25 29.23 -26.83
N GLY A 669 -14.67 28.91 -25.67
CA GLY A 669 -14.12 27.59 -25.35
C GLY A 669 -12.86 27.29 -26.15
N LEU A 670 -12.43 26.02 -26.14
CA LEU A 670 -11.28 25.59 -26.95
C LEU A 670 -11.69 25.08 -28.34
N CYS A 671 -12.97 25.17 -28.76
CA CYS A 671 -13.42 24.41 -29.93
C CYS A 671 -14.56 25.01 -30.78
N CYS A 672 -14.74 24.36 -31.94
CA CYS A 672 -15.84 24.47 -32.91
C CYS A 672 -15.82 25.68 -33.86
N ASP A 673 -15.62 26.91 -33.43
CA ASP A 673 -15.65 28.08 -34.33
C ASP A 673 -14.25 28.67 -34.67
N ARG A 674 -13.23 28.42 -33.85
CA ARG A 674 -11.87 28.98 -33.99
C ARG A 674 -10.73 27.99 -33.70
N GLY A 675 -10.98 26.71 -33.95
CA GLY A 675 -9.99 25.64 -33.74
C GLY A 675 -10.63 24.33 -33.32
N LYS A 676 -9.78 23.33 -33.07
CA LYS A 676 -10.15 21.99 -32.60
C LYS A 676 -9.42 21.63 -31.29
N GLY A 677 -9.23 22.60 -30.41
CA GLY A 677 -8.61 22.39 -29.11
C GLY A 677 -9.47 21.53 -28.17
N TYR A 678 -8.83 21.00 -27.12
CA TYR A 678 -9.48 20.19 -26.10
C TYR A 678 -8.67 20.19 -24.80
N VAL A 679 -9.26 19.70 -23.72
CA VAL A 679 -8.51 19.29 -22.52
C VAL A 679 -8.77 17.83 -22.21
N SER A 680 -7.73 17.12 -21.75
CA SER A 680 -7.82 15.77 -21.19
C SER A 680 -7.02 15.65 -19.90
N LEU A 681 -7.56 14.94 -18.91
CA LEU A 681 -6.82 14.44 -17.75
C LEU A 681 -6.83 12.91 -17.79
N THR A 682 -5.68 12.30 -17.51
CA THR A 682 -5.51 10.85 -17.52
C THR A 682 -4.60 10.40 -16.39
N GLY A 683 -4.86 9.21 -15.86
CA GLY A 683 -4.09 8.65 -14.75
C GLY A 683 -4.48 7.21 -14.45
N PRO A 684 -3.84 6.60 -13.44
CA PRO A 684 -4.11 5.23 -13.05
C PRO A 684 -5.46 5.17 -12.32
N LEU A 685 -6.49 4.60 -12.96
CA LEU A 685 -7.82 4.48 -12.34
C LEU A 685 -7.91 3.24 -11.44
N LEU A 686 -8.67 3.36 -10.36
CA LEU A 686 -9.09 2.21 -9.56
C LEU A 686 -10.14 1.42 -10.35
N PRO A 687 -9.92 0.13 -10.69
CA PRO A 687 -10.82 -0.62 -11.56
C PRO A 687 -12.25 -0.67 -11.02
N THR A 688 -13.19 -0.13 -11.78
CA THR A 688 -14.59 0.02 -11.34
C THR A 688 -15.41 -1.21 -11.69
N ASP A 689 -16.65 -1.25 -11.19
CA ASP A 689 -17.56 -2.36 -11.50
C ASP A 689 -17.97 -2.37 -12.99
N GLN A 690 -17.98 -1.21 -13.66
CA GLN A 690 -18.24 -1.07 -15.10
C GLN A 690 -16.98 -1.35 -15.96
N SER A 691 -15.81 -1.15 -15.37
CA SER A 691 -14.52 -1.12 -16.08
C SER A 691 -13.46 -1.94 -15.32
N PRO A 692 -13.64 -3.27 -15.19
CA PRO A 692 -12.82 -4.11 -14.30
C PRO A 692 -11.37 -4.29 -14.76
N ASN A 693 -11.09 -4.06 -16.05
CA ASN A 693 -9.75 -4.19 -16.65
C ASN A 693 -9.08 -2.83 -16.91
N SER A 694 -9.73 -1.70 -16.60
CA SER A 694 -9.19 -0.36 -16.86
C SER A 694 -8.35 0.11 -15.67
N THR A 695 -7.07 -0.23 -15.70
CA THR A 695 -6.04 0.31 -14.78
C THR A 695 -5.52 1.68 -15.23
N MET A 696 -5.76 2.06 -16.49
CA MET A 696 -5.67 3.42 -17.01
C MET A 696 -7.06 3.92 -17.37
N GLY A 697 -7.28 5.23 -17.36
CA GLY A 697 -8.49 5.78 -17.97
C GLY A 697 -8.48 7.29 -18.11
N LEU A 698 -9.48 7.75 -18.87
CA LEU A 698 -9.82 9.16 -19.01
C LEU A 698 -10.40 9.63 -17.67
N VAL A 699 -9.62 10.41 -16.94
CA VAL A 699 -10.07 11.10 -15.74
C VAL A 699 -11.02 12.22 -16.15
N TRP A 700 -10.70 12.91 -17.24
CA TRP A 700 -11.56 13.89 -17.93
C TRP A 700 -11.23 14.01 -19.41
N GLY A 701 -12.23 14.37 -20.21
CA GLY A 701 -12.02 15.36 -21.25
C GLY A 701 -13.34 15.97 -21.73
N ASN A 702 -13.28 17.18 -22.28
CA ASN A 702 -14.48 17.93 -22.69
C ASN A 702 -14.49 18.37 -24.17
N LYS A 703 -13.60 17.85 -25.02
CA LYS A 703 -13.53 18.22 -26.46
C LYS A 703 -13.48 19.74 -26.74
N GLY A 704 -13.11 20.54 -25.73
CA GLY A 704 -13.10 22.01 -25.72
C GLY A 704 -14.45 22.71 -25.45
N GLN A 705 -15.53 21.99 -25.14
CA GLN A 705 -16.90 22.53 -25.03
C GLN A 705 -17.23 23.09 -23.63
N TYR A 706 -16.58 24.19 -23.25
CA TYR A 706 -16.89 24.93 -22.01
C TYR A 706 -17.02 26.44 -22.27
N LEU A 707 -17.68 27.16 -21.35
CA LEU A 707 -18.12 28.55 -21.57
C LEU A 707 -17.31 29.63 -20.86
N GLU A 708 -16.51 29.31 -19.84
CA GLU A 708 -15.67 30.29 -19.12
C GLU A 708 -14.70 29.59 -18.19
N GLU A 709 -15.20 28.60 -17.45
CA GLU A 709 -14.46 27.82 -16.47
C GLU A 709 -15.08 26.43 -16.40
N ASP A 710 -14.24 25.40 -16.33
CA ASP A 710 -14.64 24.01 -16.13
C ASP A 710 -13.77 23.40 -15.02
N GLU A 711 -14.41 22.64 -14.13
CA GLU A 711 -13.77 22.06 -12.95
C GLU A 711 -14.02 20.56 -12.80
N ILE A 712 -12.97 19.85 -12.38
CA ILE A 712 -13.03 18.45 -11.99
C ILE A 712 -12.33 18.24 -10.66
N PHE A 713 -12.95 17.44 -9.80
CA PHE A 713 -12.38 16.94 -8.56
C PHE A 713 -12.06 15.45 -8.68
N PHE A 714 -10.88 15.03 -8.24
CA PHE A 714 -10.47 13.62 -8.23
C PHE A 714 -9.70 13.26 -6.97
N LEU A 715 -9.86 12.02 -6.48
CA LEU A 715 -9.27 11.53 -5.24
C LEU A 715 -8.26 10.42 -5.52
N TYR A 716 -6.97 10.69 -5.28
CA TYR A 716 -5.97 9.63 -5.17
C TYR A 716 -6.16 8.90 -3.85
N SER A 717 -6.38 7.58 -3.91
CA SER A 717 -6.38 6.69 -2.75
C SER A 717 -4.96 6.51 -2.19
N HIS A 718 -4.88 5.91 -1.00
CA HIS A 718 -3.61 5.42 -0.43
C HIS A 718 -2.85 4.44 -1.35
N SER A 719 -3.55 3.73 -2.24
CA SER A 719 -2.97 2.89 -3.29
C SER A 719 -2.45 3.67 -4.52
N GLY A 720 -2.45 5.00 -4.49
CA GLY A 720 -1.96 5.83 -5.59
C GLY A 720 -2.81 5.75 -6.87
N LEU A 721 -4.05 5.26 -6.77
CA LEU A 721 -5.01 5.18 -7.87
C LEU A 721 -6.07 6.28 -7.72
N ILE A 722 -6.56 6.81 -8.84
CA ILE A 722 -7.71 7.70 -8.84
C ILE A 722 -8.96 6.84 -8.56
N SER A 723 -9.53 7.04 -7.37
CA SER A 723 -10.61 6.22 -6.81
C SER A 723 -12.00 6.85 -6.98
N HIS A 724 -12.06 8.18 -7.06
CA HIS A 724 -13.28 8.95 -7.23
C HIS A 724 -13.01 10.10 -8.19
N ILE A 725 -14.02 10.41 -9.00
CA ILE A 725 -14.06 11.55 -9.93
C ILE A 725 -15.42 12.23 -9.73
N ALA A 726 -15.43 13.56 -9.66
CA ALA A 726 -16.64 14.36 -9.55
C ALA A 726 -16.54 15.61 -10.43
N TRP A 727 -17.68 15.95 -11.03
CA TRP A 727 -17.91 17.10 -11.90
C TRP A 727 -18.74 18.12 -11.14
N ASP A 728 -18.47 19.41 -11.34
CA ASP A 728 -19.51 20.41 -11.13
C ASP A 728 -20.44 20.40 -12.37
N LEU A 729 -21.76 20.46 -12.16
CA LEU A 729 -22.81 20.40 -13.20
C LEU A 729 -23.87 21.51 -12.97
#